data_AF-A0AAJ4XIU6-F1
#
_entry.id   AF-A0AAJ4XIU6-F1
#
_cell.length_a   1.000
_cell.length_b   1.000
_cell.length_c   1.000
_cell.angle_alpha   90.00
_cell.angle_beta   90.00
_cell.angle_gamma   90.00
#
_symmetry.space_group_name_H-M   'P 1'
#
loop_
_entity.id
_entity.type
_entity.pdbx_description
1 polymer ?
#
loop_
_entity_poly.entity_id
_entity_poly.type
_entity_poly.pdbx_seq_one_letter_code
_entity_poly.pdbx_strand_id
1 'polypeptide(L)'
;MRFTRKRQRGRATVLGLVSAACILLVITQSGFVVCDASHDPPSGAQKSPTFSAFSAHNLDSVQKAVSASYLERDISAQSEVERSSSTAGPPLLESVRRNSLPDLELDVSPLQFANQEELVSPQHVIPNALQVTASGLTGIAEVGKSLFDDIAQVLQQSQAAWTNLENAANLTRIVQESLSHRFGDQISSSPFSLNMNTTLPSNTSTAASFGTSQANETFWIELIDHNGNATYNPDQSTYQVFRNVKDFGAQGDGVTDDTNAINQAISQSNRCGEGCGSSTISPAIVYFPPGTYLVSSPILRYYYTQMIGSAVDRPTLLAAPTFQGIAVIDEDPYSSDGSNWYINQNNFFSAVYNFKIDLTQMRPSSGTGIHHQVSQATGLFNVHFEMRQDSDNNAQQGIFMENGSGGFMTNLTFRGGRYGAYLGNQQFTFRNSSFENCQTAISQAWNWGWSYHDIHVTNCTLGLEMRTSEDPASGSQGAASILAYDWVLCDVDTAFNITTPGSGTLILDNIMIENVTAVVRAGDAVEPILLVGSDEPSVIRSWVQGSTVEGKQLLEDVQSVSAVDIKRPSSLVKMDNPFQPWFSRSRPQYAWATASDFVDVKAGGCVGDGTTDDSKALQQILDASAGKKIVYVPQGTYYLESTVTFPPGTRMVGEVWPVLMGGGAQFENASDPQPVVRIGCPGDSGVMEISDMIFSTRGPAPGAIIVEWNIREQEGSQGSAAIWDSHIRVGGFAGTNLQADKCAREQPLNNDCRASFLNLHLTTNSSAYIENMWVWTADHDLDYGDRAQVNILTGRGILVESAEGPVWMYGGASEHSILYQYNIVNANNIFISLAQTETAYFQGKGREVASAEEALFIETYHDPNFNLSSAQSSSSPFQNPSDPYENRGIAMRIANSTNVFIYGAGFYSFFDNYDQSQVSARRSQKRILWLQDLDDDANVWVLNLNTVGVEKMVTVDGQDTVDESGLRNGFGNTLAVWANQLQT
;
A
#
# COMPACT_ATOMS: atom_id res chain seq x y z
N MET A 1 -50.32 -25.54 -2.09
CA MET A 1 -51.27 -26.63 -2.44
C MET A 1 -50.59 -27.60 -3.42
N ARG A 2 -51.21 -28.75 -3.75
CA ARG A 2 -50.75 -29.66 -4.84
C ARG A 2 -50.83 -28.92 -6.20
N PHE A 3 -49.96 -29.17 -7.17
CA PHE A 3 -49.90 -30.42 -7.95
C PHE A 3 -48.49 -30.92 -8.30
N THR A 4 -48.40 -32.19 -8.72
CA THR A 4 -47.15 -32.88 -9.11
C THR A 4 -47.33 -33.66 -10.41
N ARG A 5 -46.25 -33.79 -11.21
CA ARG A 5 -45.78 -35.03 -11.90
C ARG A 5 -44.53 -34.71 -12.75
N LYS A 6 -43.40 -35.38 -12.46
CA LYS A 6 -42.88 -36.61 -13.11
C LYS A 6 -42.48 -36.40 -14.59
N ARG A 7 -41.18 -36.36 -14.93
CA ARG A 7 -40.22 -37.50 -15.08
C ARG A 7 -40.46 -38.36 -16.34
N GLN A 8 -39.59 -38.21 -17.34
CA GLN A 8 -38.67 -39.25 -17.90
C GLN A 8 -37.84 -38.57 -19.02
N ARG A 9 -36.50 -38.55 -19.01
CA ARG A 9 -35.51 -39.64 -19.23
C ARG A 9 -35.65 -40.35 -20.58
N GLY A 10 -34.73 -40.04 -21.51
CA GLY A 10 -34.45 -40.82 -22.71
C GLY A 10 -33.09 -40.43 -23.31
N ARG A 11 -32.06 -41.28 -23.16
CA ARG A 11 -30.77 -41.17 -23.88
C ARG A 11 -30.86 -41.97 -25.18
N ALA A 12 -30.31 -41.44 -26.28
CA ALA A 12 -29.63 -42.23 -27.31
C ALA A 12 -28.79 -41.32 -28.23
N THR A 13 -27.52 -41.65 -28.41
CA THR A 13 -26.60 -41.08 -29.42
C THR A 13 -26.57 -42.00 -30.65
N VAL A 14 -26.28 -41.49 -31.86
CA VAL A 14 -25.45 -42.17 -32.90
C VAL A 14 -25.16 -41.21 -34.08
N LEU A 15 -24.06 -41.48 -34.80
CA LEU A 15 -23.47 -40.69 -35.89
C LEU A 15 -24.16 -40.87 -37.27
N GLY A 16 -23.90 -39.93 -38.20
CA GLY A 16 -24.00 -40.13 -39.66
C GLY A 16 -24.34 -38.86 -40.44
N LEU A 17 -23.41 -38.01 -40.89
CA LEU A 17 -22.44 -38.09 -42.00
C LEU A 17 -22.97 -37.77 -43.42
N VAL A 18 -22.24 -36.85 -44.09
CA VAL A 18 -22.00 -36.67 -45.55
C VAL A 18 -22.89 -35.73 -46.39
N SER A 19 -22.19 -34.97 -47.25
CA SER A 19 -22.60 -34.05 -48.35
C SER A 19 -23.14 -32.67 -47.94
N ALA A 20 -22.48 -31.52 -48.17
CA ALA A 20 -21.77 -30.95 -49.35
C ALA A 20 -22.69 -30.14 -50.30
N ALA A 21 -22.24 -29.09 -51.00
CA ALA A 21 -21.10 -28.18 -50.79
C ALA A 21 -21.25 -26.96 -51.74
N CYS A 22 -20.74 -25.79 -51.36
CA CYS A 22 -20.39 -24.70 -52.28
C CYS A 22 -19.29 -23.83 -51.67
N ILE A 23 -18.43 -23.26 -52.53
CA ILE A 23 -17.18 -22.58 -52.17
C ILE A 23 -17.14 -21.22 -52.87
N LEU A 24 -16.64 -20.19 -52.20
CA LEU A 24 -15.86 -19.14 -52.86
C LEU A 24 -14.68 -18.69 -51.96
N LEU A 25 -13.66 -18.11 -52.58
CA LEU A 25 -12.28 -18.09 -52.08
C LEU A 25 -12.02 -17.16 -50.90
N VAL A 26 -11.05 -17.59 -50.09
CA VAL A 26 -10.24 -16.76 -49.20
C VAL A 26 -9.04 -16.18 -49.99
N ILE A 27 -8.63 -14.96 -49.67
CA ILE A 27 -7.25 -14.50 -49.88
C ILE A 27 -6.75 -13.95 -48.53
N THR A 28 -5.73 -14.59 -47.97
CA THR A 28 -4.97 -14.10 -46.82
C THR A 28 -3.58 -13.65 -47.29
N GLN A 29 -3.03 -12.61 -46.66
CA GLN A 29 -1.59 -12.36 -46.66
C GLN A 29 -1.12 -12.30 -45.21
N SER A 30 -0.31 -13.29 -44.83
CA SER A 30 0.31 -13.38 -43.50
C SER A 30 1.72 -12.84 -43.58
N GLY A 31 2.00 -11.74 -42.87
CA GLY A 31 3.35 -11.22 -42.71
C GLY A 31 4.05 -11.88 -41.52
N PHE A 32 4.82 -12.94 -41.76
CA PHE A 32 5.77 -13.44 -40.76
C PHE A 32 6.99 -12.52 -40.73
N VAL A 33 7.28 -11.92 -39.58
CA VAL A 33 8.60 -11.38 -39.26
C VAL A 33 9.39 -12.50 -38.60
N VAL A 34 10.55 -12.84 -39.15
CA VAL A 34 11.49 -13.81 -38.57
C VAL A 34 12.72 -13.04 -38.10
N CYS A 35 12.97 -13.08 -36.79
CA CYS A 35 14.28 -12.72 -36.26
C CYS A 35 15.26 -13.86 -36.57
N ASP A 36 16.37 -13.54 -37.22
CA ASP A 36 17.51 -14.46 -37.42
C ASP A 36 18.81 -13.69 -37.19
N ALA A 37 19.88 -14.40 -36.83
CA ALA A 37 21.07 -13.83 -36.22
C ALA A 37 22.39 -14.28 -36.85
N SER A 38 23.43 -13.48 -36.57
CA SER A 38 24.87 -13.75 -36.71
C SER A 38 25.59 -13.43 -38.04
N HIS A 39 26.70 -12.69 -37.85
CA HIS A 39 28.00 -12.76 -38.55
C HIS A 39 28.14 -12.27 -40.01
N ASP A 40 28.56 -10.99 -40.12
CA ASP A 40 29.84 -10.48 -40.67
C ASP A 40 30.51 -11.03 -41.97
N PRO A 41 31.33 -10.21 -42.66
CA PRO A 41 31.36 -10.17 -44.13
C PRO A 41 32.55 -10.90 -44.79
N PRO A 42 32.68 -10.85 -46.13
CA PRO A 42 33.70 -9.92 -46.65
C PRO A 42 33.48 -9.28 -48.05
N SER A 43 34.00 -8.06 -48.22
CA SER A 43 34.54 -7.47 -49.47
C SER A 43 33.56 -7.15 -50.63
N GLY A 44 33.98 -6.33 -51.63
CA GLY A 44 33.26 -6.33 -52.92
C GLY A 44 33.47 -5.21 -53.95
N ALA A 45 33.77 -3.97 -53.55
CA ALA A 45 34.25 -2.85 -54.40
C ALA A 45 33.55 -2.47 -55.75
N GLN A 46 33.32 -1.16 -55.92
CA GLN A 46 33.29 -0.36 -57.17
C GLN A 46 32.05 -0.32 -58.12
N LYS A 47 31.79 0.94 -58.52
CA LYS A 47 31.26 1.47 -59.82
C LYS A 47 29.78 1.86 -59.98
N SER A 48 29.54 3.15 -59.74
CA SER A 48 28.77 4.04 -60.64
C SER A 48 29.31 3.97 -62.09
N PRO A 49 28.56 4.38 -63.17
CA PRO A 49 28.19 5.80 -63.32
C PRO A 49 26.94 6.18 -64.19
N THR A 50 26.24 7.24 -63.74
CA THR A 50 25.73 8.41 -64.52
C THR A 50 24.69 8.31 -65.66
N PHE A 51 23.95 9.43 -65.82
CA PHE A 51 23.20 9.92 -67.00
C PHE A 51 21.83 9.25 -67.33
N SER A 52 20.79 9.97 -67.79
CA SER A 52 20.63 11.43 -67.94
C SER A 52 19.16 11.92 -67.89
N ALA A 53 18.96 12.99 -67.13
CA ALA A 53 18.02 14.11 -67.26
C ALA A 53 16.92 14.16 -68.37
N PHE A 54 15.77 14.72 -67.99
CA PHE A 54 15.23 15.94 -68.62
C PHE A 54 14.54 16.85 -67.56
N SER A 55 14.36 18.13 -67.87
CA SER A 55 14.05 19.19 -66.88
C SER A 55 13.18 20.33 -67.40
N ALA A 56 12.31 20.91 -66.55
CA ALA A 56 11.77 22.28 -66.58
C ALA A 56 10.74 22.49 -65.45
N HIS A 57 10.57 23.64 -64.78
CA HIS A 57 11.42 24.83 -64.63
C HIS A 57 10.86 25.73 -63.49
N ASN A 58 11.74 26.32 -62.66
CA ASN A 58 11.66 27.66 -62.00
C ASN A 58 10.43 28.05 -61.13
N LEU A 59 10.46 28.97 -60.16
CA LEU A 59 11.45 29.73 -59.33
C LEU A 59 10.65 30.21 -58.06
N ASP A 60 11.15 30.82 -56.98
CA ASP A 60 12.16 31.88 -56.86
C ASP A 60 12.77 32.05 -55.43
N SER A 61 13.40 33.20 -55.12
CA SER A 61 14.57 33.33 -54.22
C SER A 61 14.75 34.77 -53.63
N VAL A 62 15.51 35.10 -52.57
CA VAL A 62 16.19 34.34 -51.47
C VAL A 62 16.61 35.28 -50.30
N GLN A 63 16.54 34.80 -49.03
CA GLN A 63 17.21 35.28 -47.78
C GLN A 63 17.08 36.73 -47.21
N LYS A 64 17.01 36.77 -45.86
CA LYS A 64 17.62 37.73 -44.88
C LYS A 64 17.20 39.21 -44.80
N ALA A 65 16.89 39.64 -43.56
CA ALA A 65 17.44 40.85 -42.91
C ALA A 65 17.31 40.76 -41.36
N VAL A 66 18.10 41.54 -40.61
CA VAL A 66 18.07 41.68 -39.14
C VAL A 66 18.40 43.16 -38.77
N SER A 67 18.05 43.58 -37.55
CA SER A 67 18.59 44.76 -36.80
C SER A 67 17.83 46.10 -36.80
N ALA A 68 17.24 46.37 -35.63
CA ALA A 68 17.08 47.62 -34.86
C ALA A 68 17.49 49.01 -35.39
N SER A 69 16.66 50.03 -35.09
CA SER A 69 16.99 51.44 -34.71
C SER A 69 15.70 52.31 -34.67
N TYR A 70 15.58 53.45 -33.97
CA TYR A 70 16.11 54.00 -32.69
C TYR A 70 15.29 55.29 -32.34
N LEU A 71 15.59 55.93 -31.19
CA LEU A 71 15.09 57.23 -30.64
C LEU A 71 13.79 57.14 -29.81
N GLU A 72 13.73 57.39 -28.49
CA GLU A 72 14.36 58.31 -27.51
C GLU A 72 13.59 59.63 -27.22
N ARG A 73 13.31 59.81 -25.91
CA ARG A 73 13.21 61.05 -25.09
C ARG A 73 12.06 62.05 -25.29
N ASP A 74 11.25 62.21 -24.22
CA ASP A 74 11.17 63.41 -23.35
C ASP A 74 9.96 63.27 -22.37
N ILE A 75 9.82 63.92 -21.19
CA ILE A 75 10.73 64.53 -20.20
C ILE A 75 9.91 64.75 -18.87
N SER A 76 10.48 64.47 -17.67
CA SER A 76 10.12 65.03 -16.32
C SER A 76 8.65 65.02 -15.79
N ALA A 77 8.31 65.24 -14.50
CA ALA A 77 8.94 65.00 -13.18
C ALA A 77 7.87 65.23 -12.06
N GLN A 78 8.28 65.18 -10.78
CA GLN A 78 7.44 65.22 -9.57
C GLN A 78 6.93 66.64 -9.17
N SER A 79 5.72 66.72 -8.60
CA SER A 79 5.32 67.51 -7.41
C SER A 79 3.79 67.36 -7.21
N GLU A 80 3.17 66.86 -6.12
CA GLU A 80 3.36 67.01 -4.66
C GLU A 80 2.67 68.26 -4.04
N VAL A 81 2.22 68.15 -2.77
CA VAL A 81 1.81 69.20 -1.80
C VAL A 81 0.32 69.64 -1.73
N GLU A 82 -0.39 69.06 -0.73
CA GLU A 82 -1.41 69.67 0.18
C GLU A 82 -2.73 70.28 -0.37
N ARG A 83 -3.84 70.48 0.39
CA ARG A 83 -4.27 70.29 1.81
C ARG A 83 -5.83 70.07 1.80
N SER A 84 -6.71 70.05 2.83
CA SER A 84 -6.77 70.19 4.30
C SER A 84 -8.24 69.90 4.76
N SER A 85 -8.63 69.51 5.99
CA SER A 85 -7.97 68.79 7.10
C SER A 85 -8.92 68.58 8.32
N SER A 86 -8.99 67.36 8.87
CA SER A 86 -9.15 67.03 10.33
C SER A 86 -10.49 67.18 11.11
N THR A 87 -10.56 66.46 12.25
CA THR A 87 -11.51 66.55 13.40
C THR A 87 -12.95 66.01 13.23
N ALA A 88 -13.64 65.47 14.25
CA ALA A 88 -13.27 64.87 15.57
C ALA A 88 -14.46 64.04 16.14
N GLY A 89 -14.30 63.44 17.34
CA GLY A 89 -15.19 62.43 17.95
C GLY A 89 -16.45 62.89 18.74
N PRO A 90 -17.06 61.99 19.55
CA PRO A 90 -18.49 62.00 19.97
C PRO A 90 -18.77 62.72 21.31
N PRO A 91 -20.05 62.77 21.80
CA PRO A 91 -20.44 61.89 22.93
C PRO A 91 -21.97 61.55 23.16
N LEU A 92 -22.28 60.40 23.79
CA LEU A 92 -23.41 60.11 24.76
C LEU A 92 -24.89 60.31 24.26
N LEU A 93 -26.05 59.98 24.90
CA LEU A 93 -26.58 59.10 26.01
C LEU A 93 -28.14 58.94 25.78
N GLU A 94 -29.03 58.23 26.53
CA GLU A 94 -29.01 57.56 27.85
C GLU A 94 -29.68 56.15 27.87
N SER A 95 -30.60 55.80 28.80
CA SER A 95 -30.98 54.40 29.13
C SER A 95 -32.43 54.18 29.66
N VAL A 96 -32.65 53.23 30.60
CA VAL A 96 -33.84 52.98 31.49
C VAL A 96 -35.06 52.24 30.88
N ARG A 97 -35.65 51.14 31.44
CA ARG A 97 -35.34 50.26 32.62
C ARG A 97 -36.16 48.92 32.62
N ARG A 98 -35.55 47.83 33.12
CA ARG A 98 -36.00 46.81 34.15
C ARG A 98 -37.43 46.21 34.12
N ASN A 99 -37.74 44.97 34.53
CA ASN A 99 -37.12 43.87 35.33
C ASN A 99 -37.67 42.49 34.77
N SER A 100 -37.31 41.26 35.18
CA SER A 100 -36.74 40.72 36.43
C SER A 100 -35.88 39.44 36.25
N LEU A 101 -35.05 39.17 37.26
CA LEU A 101 -34.18 38.00 37.54
C LEU A 101 -34.98 36.68 37.84
N PRO A 102 -34.33 35.51 38.04
CA PRO A 102 -32.88 35.21 38.11
C PRO A 102 -32.47 34.10 37.09
N ASP A 103 -31.44 33.23 37.17
CA ASP A 103 -30.19 32.92 37.93
C ASP A 103 -29.40 31.91 37.01
N LEU A 104 -28.10 31.60 37.08
CA LEU A 104 -26.88 32.19 37.68
C LEU A 104 -25.64 31.47 37.09
N GLU A 105 -24.56 32.18 36.73
CA GLU A 105 -23.28 31.61 36.25
C GLU A 105 -22.12 32.58 36.55
N LEU A 106 -20.91 32.09 36.86
CA LEU A 106 -19.69 32.92 37.03
C LEU A 106 -18.39 32.17 36.70
N ASP A 107 -17.64 32.73 35.75
CA ASP A 107 -16.20 32.49 35.48
C ASP A 107 -15.32 33.43 36.33
N VAL A 108 -14.07 33.03 36.63
CA VAL A 108 -12.92 33.93 36.89
C VAL A 108 -11.57 33.20 36.82
N SER A 109 -10.59 33.86 36.18
CA SER A 109 -9.17 33.46 36.17
C SER A 109 -8.41 33.88 37.46
N PRO A 110 -7.20 33.33 37.75
CA PRO A 110 -6.60 33.37 39.10
C PRO A 110 -5.61 34.54 39.37
N LEU A 111 -5.48 34.95 40.64
CA LEU A 111 -4.41 35.83 41.13
C LEU A 111 -3.86 35.45 42.54
N GLN A 112 -2.59 35.79 42.72
CA GLN A 112 -1.57 35.33 43.69
C GLN A 112 -1.76 35.60 45.21
N PHE A 113 -0.93 34.89 46.01
CA PHE A 113 -0.12 35.31 47.19
C PHE A 113 -0.39 34.74 48.62
N ALA A 114 0.75 34.52 49.32
CA ALA A 114 1.04 34.60 50.77
C ALA A 114 1.16 33.30 51.63
N ASN A 115 2.43 32.97 51.95
CA ASN A 115 3.09 32.54 53.22
C ASN A 115 2.21 32.30 54.49
N GLN A 116 2.59 31.52 55.53
CA GLN A 116 3.92 31.40 56.16
C GLN A 116 3.97 30.29 57.28
N GLU A 117 5.12 29.60 57.46
CA GLU A 117 5.67 28.98 58.72
C GLU A 117 4.87 27.91 59.54
N GLU A 118 5.42 26.97 60.35
CA GLU A 118 6.82 26.63 60.78
C GLU A 118 6.96 25.16 61.30
N LEU A 119 8.21 24.62 61.37
CA LEU A 119 8.75 23.57 62.30
C LEU A 119 8.18 22.12 62.28
N VAL A 120 8.91 20.99 62.45
CA VAL A 120 10.31 20.63 62.84
C VAL A 120 10.78 19.40 62.01
N SER A 121 12.10 19.14 61.86
CA SER A 121 12.68 17.90 61.23
C SER A 121 13.67 17.16 62.16
N PRO A 122 14.14 15.92 61.85
CA PRO A 122 15.34 15.79 60.99
C PRO A 122 15.49 14.53 60.09
N GLN A 123 15.94 14.77 58.84
CA GLN A 123 16.98 14.04 58.06
C GLN A 123 16.89 12.51 57.84
N HIS A 124 16.80 12.01 56.59
CA HIS A 124 17.98 11.98 55.69
C HIS A 124 17.70 11.97 54.16
N VAL A 125 18.26 12.96 53.46
CA VAL A 125 19.01 12.90 52.17
C VAL A 125 18.48 12.08 50.98
N ILE A 126 18.00 12.79 49.95
CA ILE A 126 18.07 12.43 48.52
C ILE A 126 18.49 13.71 47.73
N PRO A 127 19.39 13.67 46.72
CA PRO A 127 19.84 14.89 46.02
C PRO A 127 18.93 15.36 44.87
N ASN A 128 18.77 16.68 44.80
CA ASN A 128 17.89 17.46 43.93
C ASN A 128 18.09 17.30 42.40
N ALA A 129 16.96 17.17 41.69
CA ALA A 129 16.38 18.07 40.68
C ALA A 129 17.23 19.14 39.92
N LEU A 130 16.69 19.50 38.74
CA LEU A 130 17.14 20.54 37.81
C LEU A 130 17.47 21.91 38.44
N GLN A 131 18.40 22.63 37.81
CA GLN A 131 18.36 24.09 37.71
C GLN A 131 18.38 24.52 36.24
N VAL A 132 17.38 25.31 35.83
CA VAL A 132 17.43 26.08 34.58
C VAL A 132 18.07 27.43 34.87
N THR A 133 19.04 27.85 34.05
CA THR A 133 19.53 29.24 34.03
C THR A 133 19.51 29.77 32.59
N ALA A 134 18.85 30.90 32.39
CA ALA A 134 18.63 31.48 31.06
C ALA A 134 19.62 32.63 30.80
N SER A 135 20.67 32.37 30.02
CA SER A 135 21.55 33.39 29.45
C SER A 135 22.35 32.84 28.26
N GLY A 136 21.91 33.09 27.02
CA GLY A 136 22.61 32.54 25.85
C GLY A 136 22.00 32.76 24.45
N LEU A 137 21.06 33.69 24.27
CA LEU A 137 20.49 33.98 22.94
C LEU A 137 21.43 34.87 22.10
N THR A 138 22.12 34.31 21.11
CA THR A 138 22.53 34.99 19.85
C THR A 138 23.10 34.00 18.83
N GLY A 139 22.37 33.75 17.74
CA GLY A 139 22.74 32.79 16.69
C GLY A 139 22.40 31.34 17.07
N ILE A 140 21.73 30.53 16.24
CA ILE A 140 21.20 30.74 14.88
C ILE A 140 19.69 30.47 14.91
N ALA A 141 18.89 31.32 14.26
CA ALA A 141 17.43 31.15 14.19
C ALA A 141 16.84 31.78 12.93
N GLU A 142 16.57 30.99 11.89
CA GLU A 142 15.65 31.40 10.79
C GLU A 142 15.09 30.26 9.89
N VAL A 143 15.33 28.97 10.20
CA VAL A 143 14.88 27.83 9.33
C VAL A 143 13.91 26.87 10.02
N GLY A 144 14.17 26.44 11.26
CA GLY A 144 13.40 25.38 11.93
C GLY A 144 12.12 25.83 12.63
N LYS A 145 11.20 26.55 11.96
CA LYS A 145 9.99 27.10 12.63
C LYS A 145 8.63 26.95 11.93
N SER A 146 8.53 26.19 10.84
CA SER A 146 7.24 25.69 10.31
C SER A 146 6.94 24.29 10.86
N LEU A 147 7.91 23.39 10.75
CA LEU A 147 7.78 21.94 11.02
C LEU A 147 7.22 21.55 12.41
N PHE A 148 7.33 22.42 13.41
CA PHE A 148 6.83 22.14 14.78
C PHE A 148 5.39 22.59 15.03
N ASP A 149 4.83 23.53 14.27
CA ASP A 149 3.44 23.95 14.44
C ASP A 149 2.48 22.91 13.81
N ASP A 150 2.90 22.27 12.71
CA ASP A 150 2.13 21.20 12.02
C ASP A 150 1.99 19.94 12.90
N ILE A 151 3.08 19.50 13.54
CA ILE A 151 3.08 18.34 14.46
C ILE A 151 2.25 18.64 15.73
N ALA A 152 2.27 19.89 16.22
CA ALA A 152 1.53 20.27 17.43
C ALA A 152 0.00 20.10 17.29
N GLN A 153 -0.56 20.29 16.08
CA GLN A 153 -1.99 20.16 15.85
C GLN A 153 -2.47 18.69 15.86
N VAL A 154 -1.61 17.76 15.43
CA VAL A 154 -1.84 16.30 15.57
C VAL A 154 -1.68 15.86 17.03
N LEU A 155 -0.64 16.34 17.72
CA LEU A 155 -0.39 16.00 19.13
C LEU A 155 -1.50 16.50 20.07
N GLN A 156 -2.11 17.66 19.82
CA GLN A 156 -3.21 18.15 20.66
C GLN A 156 -4.43 17.22 20.66
N GLN A 157 -4.66 16.46 19.58
CA GLN A 157 -5.76 15.48 19.54
C GLN A 157 -5.40 14.18 20.29
N SER A 158 -4.13 13.75 20.28
CA SER A 158 -3.70 12.57 21.06
C SER A 158 -3.69 12.83 22.58
N GLN A 159 -3.50 14.08 23.01
CA GLN A 159 -3.33 14.44 24.42
C GLN A 159 -4.58 14.20 25.29
N ALA A 160 -5.78 14.21 24.68
CA ALA A 160 -7.02 13.79 25.32
C ALA A 160 -7.04 12.29 25.65
N ALA A 161 -6.51 11.44 24.75
CA ALA A 161 -6.41 10.00 24.98
C ALA A 161 -5.37 9.66 26.08
N TRP A 162 -4.21 10.33 26.06
CA TRP A 162 -3.18 10.17 27.10
C TRP A 162 -3.68 10.47 28.51
N THR A 163 -4.54 11.49 28.66
CA THR A 163 -5.13 11.86 29.96
C THR A 163 -6.00 10.73 30.55
N ASN A 164 -6.65 9.91 29.72
CA ASN A 164 -7.38 8.72 30.18
C ASN A 164 -6.43 7.55 30.52
N LEU A 165 -5.29 7.45 29.82
CA LEU A 165 -4.28 6.40 30.04
C LEU A 165 -3.55 6.58 31.39
N GLU A 166 -3.15 7.81 31.75
CA GLU A 166 -2.50 8.09 33.05
C GLU A 166 -3.41 7.81 34.25
N ASN A 167 -4.72 8.07 34.10
CA ASN A 167 -5.72 7.78 35.12
C ASN A 167 -5.91 6.25 35.31
N ALA A 168 -5.91 5.48 34.21
CA ALA A 168 -5.92 4.02 34.29
C ALA A 168 -4.65 3.47 34.98
N ALA A 169 -3.47 3.93 34.58
CA ALA A 169 -2.19 3.48 35.13
C ALA A 169 -2.05 3.76 36.64
N ASN A 170 -2.50 4.94 37.11
CA ASN A 170 -2.51 5.25 38.53
C ASN A 170 -3.52 4.41 39.31
N LEU A 171 -4.68 4.07 38.73
CA LEU A 171 -5.61 3.11 39.34
C LEU A 171 -4.96 1.73 39.50
N THR A 172 -4.29 1.22 38.45
CA THR A 172 -3.59 -0.08 38.51
C THR A 172 -2.55 -0.11 39.61
N ARG A 173 -1.72 0.94 39.74
CA ARG A 173 -0.69 1.04 40.78
C ARG A 173 -1.28 1.07 42.19
N ILE A 174 -2.31 1.87 42.44
CA ILE A 174 -3.00 1.95 43.75
C ILE A 174 -3.65 0.61 44.12
N VAL A 175 -4.23 -0.09 43.14
CA VAL A 175 -4.79 -1.44 43.35
C VAL A 175 -3.70 -2.45 43.69
N GLN A 176 -2.57 -2.46 42.96
CA GLN A 176 -1.42 -3.34 43.24
C GLN A 176 -0.81 -3.10 44.64
N GLU A 177 -0.63 -1.84 45.03
CA GLU A 177 -0.17 -1.44 46.37
C GLU A 177 -1.15 -1.88 47.48
N SER A 178 -2.45 -2.00 47.19
CA SER A 178 -3.47 -2.46 48.15
C SER A 178 -3.58 -3.99 48.31
N LEU A 179 -3.18 -4.75 47.30
CA LEU A 179 -3.33 -6.21 47.23
C LEU A 179 -2.10 -6.98 47.74
N SER A 180 -0.90 -6.41 47.57
CA SER A 180 0.37 -6.98 48.07
C SER A 180 0.39 -7.22 49.58
N HIS A 181 -0.49 -6.55 50.32
CA HIS A 181 -0.47 -6.49 51.79
C HIS A 181 -1.37 -7.51 52.51
N ARG A 182 -2.15 -8.35 51.82
CA ARG A 182 -3.30 -9.06 52.46
C ARG A 182 -3.33 -10.59 52.45
N PHE A 183 -2.58 -11.29 51.59
CA PHE A 183 -2.53 -12.77 51.61
C PHE A 183 -1.12 -13.31 51.39
N GLY A 184 -0.71 -14.25 52.25
CA GLY A 184 0.54 -14.97 52.13
C GLY A 184 0.38 -16.45 52.52
N ASP A 185 1.37 -17.23 52.10
CA ASP A 185 1.69 -18.61 52.51
C ASP A 185 0.70 -19.78 52.25
N GLN A 186 1.21 -20.71 51.40
CA GLN A 186 0.94 -22.17 51.37
C GLN A 186 -0.45 -22.59 50.81
N ILE A 187 -0.63 -23.71 50.10
CA ILE A 187 -0.16 -25.09 50.32
C ILE A 187 0.10 -25.84 48.98
N SER A 188 0.92 -26.90 49.01
CA SER A 188 1.21 -27.80 47.87
C SER A 188 0.29 -29.03 47.75
N SER A 189 0.06 -29.58 46.55
CA SER A 189 0.62 -30.89 46.11
C SER A 189 -0.13 -31.61 44.95
N SER A 190 0.63 -31.90 43.88
CA SER A 190 0.68 -33.21 43.18
C SER A 190 -0.56 -33.73 42.41
N PRO A 191 -0.42 -34.73 41.50
CA PRO A 191 -1.13 -34.67 40.22
C PRO A 191 -2.18 -35.78 40.00
N PHE A 192 -3.01 -35.58 38.96
CA PHE A 192 -3.83 -36.62 38.35
C PHE A 192 -3.60 -36.68 36.83
N SER A 193 -3.68 -37.87 36.25
CA SER A 193 -3.48 -38.12 34.82
C SER A 193 -4.64 -38.94 34.26
N LEU A 194 -5.08 -38.61 33.05
CA LEU A 194 -6.10 -39.34 32.30
C LEU A 194 -5.72 -39.37 30.82
N ASN A 195 -5.50 -40.57 30.28
CA ASN A 195 -5.44 -40.80 28.84
C ASN A 195 -6.86 -40.92 28.27
N MET A 196 -7.09 -40.41 27.06
CA MET A 196 -8.19 -40.86 26.20
C MET A 196 -7.63 -41.31 24.85
N ASN A 197 -8.04 -42.49 24.40
CA ASN A 197 -7.78 -42.95 23.03
C ASN A 197 -8.76 -42.27 22.07
N THR A 198 -8.27 -41.77 20.94
CA THR A 198 -9.09 -41.38 19.79
C THR A 198 -8.78 -42.29 18.60
N THR A 199 -9.81 -42.94 18.05
CA THR A 199 -9.71 -43.78 16.84
C THR A 199 -10.98 -43.65 16.00
N LEU A 200 -10.94 -42.86 14.94
CA LEU A 200 -11.91 -42.83 13.84
C LEU A 200 -11.17 -42.60 12.50
N PRO A 201 -11.75 -42.96 11.33
CA PRO A 201 -10.95 -43.44 10.22
C PRO A 201 -10.75 -42.45 9.06
N SER A 202 -9.59 -42.53 8.41
CA SER A 202 -9.31 -41.91 7.12
C SER A 202 -10.03 -42.63 5.97
N ASN A 203 -10.74 -41.88 5.11
CA ASN A 203 -11.13 -42.32 3.76
C ASN A 203 -10.33 -41.54 2.72
N THR A 204 -9.95 -42.20 1.62
CA THR A 204 -8.98 -41.65 0.65
C THR A 204 -9.56 -41.59 -0.77
N SER A 205 -9.14 -40.58 -1.55
CA SER A 205 -9.31 -40.58 -3.00
C SER A 205 -8.16 -39.87 -3.71
N THR A 206 -7.12 -40.66 -4.03
CA THR A 206 -6.24 -40.50 -5.21
C THR A 206 -5.74 -39.09 -5.56
N ALA A 207 -4.63 -38.67 -4.95
CA ALA A 207 -3.69 -37.76 -5.62
C ALA A 207 -2.94 -38.50 -6.75
N ALA A 208 -2.60 -37.80 -7.83
CA ALA A 208 -1.76 -38.35 -8.89
C ALA A 208 -0.29 -38.39 -8.44
N SER A 209 0.41 -39.50 -8.73
CA SER A 209 1.79 -39.70 -8.29
C SER A 209 2.78 -38.93 -9.15
N PHE A 210 3.16 -37.73 -8.68
CA PHE A 210 4.46 -37.16 -9.06
C PHE A 210 5.58 -38.03 -8.46
N GLY A 211 6.63 -38.26 -9.25
CA GLY A 211 7.73 -39.14 -8.85
C GLY A 211 8.54 -38.55 -7.70
N THR A 212 8.95 -39.39 -6.75
CA THR A 212 9.83 -38.99 -5.65
C THR A 212 11.27 -38.76 -6.15
N SER A 213 11.53 -37.57 -6.71
CA SER A 213 12.88 -37.00 -6.69
C SER A 213 13.31 -36.72 -5.25
N GLN A 214 14.61 -36.73 -4.97
CA GLN A 214 15.13 -36.42 -3.64
C GLN A 214 14.62 -35.06 -3.15
N ALA A 215 14.26 -34.98 -1.86
CA ALA A 215 14.06 -33.70 -1.21
C ALA A 215 15.39 -32.93 -1.22
N ASN A 216 15.36 -31.70 -1.70
CA ASN A 216 16.49 -30.78 -1.57
C ASN A 216 16.35 -30.11 -0.20
N GLU A 217 17.02 -30.67 0.82
CA GLU A 217 16.77 -30.34 2.24
C GLU A 217 17.10 -28.89 2.63
N THR A 218 17.88 -28.19 1.79
CA THR A 218 18.30 -26.79 2.00
C THR A 218 17.58 -25.87 1.00
N PHE A 219 17.10 -24.73 1.49
CA PHE A 219 16.44 -23.70 0.69
C PHE A 219 17.44 -23.00 -0.26
N TRP A 220 17.04 -22.68 -1.49
CA TRP A 220 17.97 -22.21 -2.53
C TRP A 220 18.73 -20.93 -2.16
N ILE A 221 18.13 -20.06 -1.34
CA ILE A 221 18.74 -18.79 -0.89
C ILE A 221 19.90 -18.98 0.10
N GLU A 222 20.16 -20.20 0.58
CA GLU A 222 21.35 -20.54 1.39
C GLU A 222 22.51 -21.06 0.52
N LEU A 223 22.24 -21.34 -0.77
CA LEU A 223 23.13 -22.08 -1.69
C LEU A 223 23.47 -21.33 -2.98
N ILE A 224 22.88 -20.15 -3.21
CA ILE A 224 23.14 -19.32 -4.38
C ILE A 224 24.38 -18.43 -4.17
N ASP A 225 24.97 -17.89 -5.24
CA ASP A 225 26.12 -17.00 -5.12
C ASP A 225 25.67 -15.57 -4.79
N HIS A 226 26.05 -15.09 -3.60
CA HIS A 226 25.65 -13.79 -3.08
C HIS A 226 26.63 -12.68 -3.49
N ASN A 227 26.55 -12.29 -4.77
CA ASN A 227 27.40 -11.25 -5.37
C ASN A 227 26.65 -9.90 -5.55
N GLY A 228 25.58 -9.67 -4.77
CA GLY A 228 24.90 -8.39 -4.65
C GLY A 228 25.78 -7.27 -4.10
N ASN A 229 25.56 -6.03 -4.56
CA ASN A 229 26.23 -4.83 -4.11
C ASN A 229 25.23 -3.71 -3.81
N ALA A 230 25.45 -2.98 -2.71
CA ALA A 230 24.70 -1.75 -2.43
C ALA A 230 25.28 -0.61 -3.28
N THR A 231 24.76 -0.41 -4.49
CA THR A 231 25.37 0.38 -5.57
C THR A 231 25.93 1.74 -5.15
N TYR A 232 25.17 2.51 -4.38
CA TYR A 232 25.50 3.88 -3.98
C TYR A 232 25.92 3.98 -2.50
N ASN A 233 26.27 2.86 -1.87
CA ASN A 233 26.82 2.85 -0.52
C ASN A 233 28.28 3.34 -0.52
N PRO A 234 28.69 4.28 0.38
CA PRO A 234 30.07 4.75 0.46
C PRO A 234 31.12 3.64 0.62
N ASP A 235 30.77 2.55 1.31
CA ASP A 235 31.65 1.41 1.60
C ASP A 235 31.33 0.19 0.71
N GLN A 236 30.82 0.42 -0.52
CA GLN A 236 30.33 -0.60 -1.47
C GLN A 236 31.16 -1.90 -1.52
N SER A 237 32.49 -1.82 -1.60
CA SER A 237 33.40 -2.99 -1.70
C SER A 237 33.48 -3.86 -0.45
N THR A 238 32.89 -3.41 0.66
CA THR A 238 32.88 -4.05 1.98
C THR A 238 31.47 -4.14 2.58
N TYR A 239 30.45 -3.65 1.85
CA TYR A 239 29.07 -3.70 2.29
C TYR A 239 28.44 -5.06 1.97
N GLN A 240 28.13 -5.85 3.00
CA GLN A 240 27.49 -7.15 2.86
C GLN A 240 25.95 -7.01 2.81
N VAL A 241 25.32 -7.43 1.71
CA VAL A 241 23.86 -7.42 1.53
C VAL A 241 23.20 -8.66 2.14
N PHE A 242 23.57 -9.87 1.71
CA PHE A 242 23.07 -11.12 2.27
C PHE A 242 23.84 -11.55 3.52
N ARG A 243 23.13 -11.91 4.59
CA ARG A 243 23.70 -12.17 5.92
C ARG A 243 23.03 -13.37 6.58
N ASN A 244 23.72 -14.51 6.64
CA ASN A 244 23.23 -15.67 7.40
C ASN A 244 23.51 -15.46 8.89
N VAL A 245 22.50 -15.50 9.75
CA VAL A 245 22.65 -15.23 11.20
C VAL A 245 23.66 -16.17 11.90
N LYS A 246 23.91 -17.36 11.35
CA LYS A 246 24.89 -18.31 11.91
C LYS A 246 26.34 -17.86 11.70
N ASP A 247 26.63 -17.07 10.67
CA ASP A 247 27.95 -16.45 10.47
C ASP A 247 28.27 -15.40 11.56
N PHE A 248 27.22 -14.84 12.17
CA PHE A 248 27.30 -13.91 13.30
C PHE A 248 27.30 -14.62 14.67
N GLY A 249 27.34 -15.95 14.66
CA GLY A 249 27.44 -16.78 15.86
C GLY A 249 26.11 -17.29 16.42
N ALA A 250 24.98 -17.08 15.75
CA ALA A 250 23.70 -17.67 16.17
C ALA A 250 23.75 -19.20 16.04
N GLN A 251 23.28 -19.93 17.06
CA GLN A 251 23.30 -21.40 17.07
C GLN A 251 22.02 -21.99 16.47
N GLY A 252 20.85 -21.43 16.79
CA GLY A 252 19.55 -21.99 16.42
C GLY A 252 19.24 -23.31 17.13
N ASP A 253 19.75 -23.50 18.36
CA ASP A 253 19.65 -24.74 19.16
C ASP A 253 18.50 -24.74 20.19
N GLY A 254 17.80 -23.61 20.37
CA GLY A 254 16.73 -23.39 21.34
C GLY A 254 17.19 -23.18 22.79
N VAL A 255 18.49 -23.02 23.03
CA VAL A 255 19.10 -22.95 24.37
C VAL A 255 20.09 -21.79 24.49
N THR A 256 20.86 -21.51 23.44
CA THR A 256 21.76 -20.37 23.32
C THR A 256 20.95 -19.11 22.97
N ASP A 257 21.20 -18.01 23.70
CA ASP A 257 20.56 -16.72 23.40
C ASP A 257 21.20 -16.09 22.15
N ASP A 258 20.48 -16.17 21.04
CA ASP A 258 20.94 -15.74 19.72
C ASP A 258 20.65 -14.25 19.45
N THR A 259 19.99 -13.52 20.38
CA THR A 259 19.52 -12.13 20.18
C THR A 259 20.64 -11.21 19.70
N ASN A 260 21.82 -11.30 20.32
CA ASN A 260 22.96 -10.44 19.97
C ASN A 260 23.51 -10.78 18.57
N ALA A 261 23.59 -12.07 18.22
CA ALA A 261 24.08 -12.48 16.90
C ALA A 261 23.14 -12.03 15.78
N ILE A 262 21.82 -12.16 16.00
CA ILE A 262 20.79 -11.70 15.06
C ILE A 262 20.81 -10.18 14.90
N ASN A 263 20.84 -9.42 16.01
CA ASN A 263 20.92 -7.95 15.95
C ASN A 263 22.26 -7.46 15.37
N GLN A 264 23.37 -8.18 15.55
CA GLN A 264 24.63 -7.89 14.88
C GLN A 264 24.54 -8.13 13.37
N ALA A 265 23.87 -9.21 12.93
CA ALA A 265 23.60 -9.47 11.52
C ALA A 265 22.78 -8.34 10.89
N ILE A 266 21.74 -7.84 11.58
CA ILE A 266 20.91 -6.74 11.07
C ILE A 266 21.67 -5.40 11.01
N SER A 267 22.54 -5.10 11.99
CA SER A 267 23.13 -3.76 12.16
C SER A 267 24.52 -3.54 11.53
N GLN A 268 25.28 -4.59 11.20
CA GLN A 268 26.66 -4.45 10.68
C GLN A 268 26.75 -3.56 9.42
N SER A 269 27.90 -2.88 9.25
CA SER A 269 28.21 -2.00 8.11
C SER A 269 27.33 -0.75 8.06
N ASN A 270 27.19 -0.09 9.21
CA ASN A 270 26.65 1.27 9.38
C ASN A 270 25.30 1.50 8.65
N ARG A 271 24.34 0.62 8.92
CA ARG A 271 23.00 0.66 8.32
C ARG A 271 22.10 1.69 9.01
N CYS A 272 21.04 2.06 8.30
CA CYS A 272 20.03 3.01 8.79
C CYS A 272 19.22 2.45 9.98
N GLY A 273 19.52 2.95 11.18
CA GLY A 273 18.83 2.65 12.45
C GLY A 273 18.48 3.93 13.21
N GLU A 274 18.66 3.95 14.54
CA GLU A 274 18.38 5.13 15.40
C GLU A 274 18.99 6.43 14.82
N GLY A 275 18.18 7.49 14.74
CA GLY A 275 18.61 8.80 14.25
C GLY A 275 18.95 8.85 12.75
N CYS A 276 18.79 7.75 12.00
CA CYS A 276 18.93 7.76 10.56
C CYS A 276 17.73 8.45 9.89
N GLY A 277 16.52 7.89 10.03
CA GLY A 277 15.28 8.35 9.38
C GLY A 277 14.79 7.45 8.24
N SER A 278 15.56 7.34 7.15
CA SER A 278 15.34 6.37 6.06
C SER A 278 16.59 6.23 5.18
N SER A 279 16.70 5.17 4.37
CA SER A 279 17.74 5.06 3.33
C SER A 279 17.44 3.93 2.34
N THR A 280 17.84 4.09 1.08
CA THR A 280 17.84 3.02 0.07
C THR A 280 19.26 2.44 -0.18
N ILE A 281 20.31 3.11 0.31
CA ILE A 281 21.71 2.71 0.10
C ILE A 281 22.25 1.72 1.15
N SER A 282 21.44 1.24 2.09
CA SER A 282 21.82 0.20 3.06
C SER A 282 20.88 -1.03 3.08
N PRO A 283 20.64 -1.72 1.94
CA PRO A 283 19.77 -2.90 1.86
C PRO A 283 20.36 -4.13 2.58
N ALA A 284 19.53 -4.98 3.18
CA ALA A 284 19.99 -6.30 3.65
C ALA A 284 18.92 -7.40 3.56
N ILE A 285 19.35 -8.61 3.17
CA ILE A 285 18.67 -9.86 3.54
C ILE A 285 19.36 -10.39 4.79
N VAL A 286 18.59 -10.60 5.85
CA VAL A 286 19.03 -11.34 7.04
C VAL A 286 18.37 -12.71 7.01
N TYR A 287 19.17 -13.72 6.67
CA TYR A 287 18.73 -15.09 6.45
C TYR A 287 18.87 -15.95 7.70
N PHE A 288 17.83 -16.74 7.96
CA PHE A 288 17.73 -17.67 9.08
C PHE A 288 17.60 -19.10 8.53
N PRO A 289 18.69 -19.89 8.54
CA PRO A 289 18.62 -21.33 8.27
C PRO A 289 17.69 -22.04 9.28
N PRO A 290 17.30 -23.30 9.02
CA PRO A 290 16.52 -24.10 9.97
C PRO A 290 17.15 -24.13 11.37
N GLY A 291 16.30 -24.07 12.40
CA GLY A 291 16.68 -24.00 13.81
C GLY A 291 15.65 -23.27 14.68
N THR A 292 15.90 -23.30 15.99
CA THR A 292 15.14 -22.56 17.01
C THR A 292 16.06 -21.52 17.65
N TYR A 293 15.83 -20.25 17.36
CA TYR A 293 16.63 -19.15 17.86
C TYR A 293 15.97 -18.62 19.15
N LEU A 294 16.59 -18.89 20.31
CA LEU A 294 16.11 -18.36 21.58
C LEU A 294 16.50 -16.88 21.68
N VAL A 295 15.54 -16.01 22.01
CA VAL A 295 15.77 -14.57 22.13
C VAL A 295 15.18 -13.99 23.42
N SER A 296 15.84 -13.00 24.01
CA SER A 296 15.47 -12.40 25.32
C SER A 296 15.19 -10.90 25.30
N SER A 297 15.45 -10.23 24.18
CA SER A 297 15.02 -8.85 23.89
C SER A 297 14.73 -8.71 22.38
N PRO A 298 14.15 -7.59 21.92
CA PRO A 298 13.69 -7.47 20.54
C PRO A 298 14.79 -7.65 19.48
N ILE A 299 14.40 -8.26 18.38
CA ILE A 299 15.12 -8.21 17.11
C ILE A 299 14.77 -6.88 16.45
N LEU A 300 15.72 -5.94 16.42
CA LEU A 300 15.52 -4.57 15.94
C LEU A 300 15.67 -4.53 14.42
N ARG A 301 14.58 -4.35 13.68
CA ARG A 301 14.57 -4.35 12.21
C ARG A 301 14.99 -2.97 11.68
N TYR A 302 16.25 -2.86 11.26
CA TYR A 302 16.80 -1.67 10.63
C TYR A 302 16.11 -1.37 9.28
N TYR A 303 16.07 -0.12 8.85
CA TYR A 303 15.42 0.29 7.59
C TYR A 303 15.95 -0.48 6.36
N TYR A 304 15.13 -0.73 5.35
CA TYR A 304 15.49 -1.47 4.13
C TYR A 304 15.97 -2.93 4.37
N THR A 305 15.26 -3.68 5.22
CA THR A 305 15.62 -5.07 5.60
C THR A 305 14.53 -6.07 5.23
N GLN A 306 14.92 -7.11 4.49
CA GLN A 306 14.16 -8.36 4.42
C GLN A 306 14.69 -9.35 5.46
N MET A 307 13.84 -9.87 6.34
CA MET A 307 14.14 -10.99 7.23
C MET A 307 13.57 -12.27 6.60
N ILE A 308 14.43 -13.25 6.28
CA ILE A 308 14.03 -14.44 5.53
C ILE A 308 14.39 -15.70 6.31
N GLY A 309 13.39 -16.43 6.79
CA GLY A 309 13.56 -17.83 7.20
C GLY A 309 13.55 -18.78 6.01
N SER A 310 14.15 -19.97 6.20
CA SER A 310 14.04 -21.07 5.24
C SER A 310 12.58 -21.42 4.93
N ALA A 311 12.24 -21.46 3.64
CA ALA A 311 10.91 -21.89 3.17
C ALA A 311 10.76 -23.42 3.09
N VAL A 312 11.82 -24.19 3.36
CA VAL A 312 11.82 -25.67 3.32
C VAL A 312 11.58 -26.26 4.71
N ASP A 313 12.22 -25.71 5.75
CA ASP A 313 11.97 -26.00 7.16
C ASP A 313 12.03 -24.69 7.96
N ARG A 314 10.89 -24.30 8.56
CA ARG A 314 10.63 -22.92 8.94
C ARG A 314 11.24 -22.61 10.32
N PRO A 315 12.22 -21.68 10.42
CA PRO A 315 12.88 -21.38 11.69
C PRO A 315 11.91 -20.82 12.73
N THR A 316 12.18 -21.14 14.00
CA THR A 316 11.41 -20.64 15.14
C THR A 316 12.19 -19.55 15.87
N LEU A 317 11.60 -18.36 16.00
CA LEU A 317 12.01 -17.33 16.95
C LEU A 317 11.29 -17.61 18.27
N LEU A 318 12.03 -18.03 19.29
CA LEU A 318 11.50 -18.47 20.56
C LEU A 318 11.72 -17.40 21.62
N ALA A 319 10.64 -16.79 22.11
CA ALA A 319 10.73 -15.81 23.19
C ALA A 319 11.08 -16.50 24.51
N ALA A 320 12.19 -16.11 25.12
CA ALA A 320 12.63 -16.65 26.41
C ALA A 320 11.60 -16.36 27.52
N PRO A 321 11.51 -17.20 28.57
CA PRO A 321 10.60 -16.96 29.70
C PRO A 321 10.77 -15.59 30.38
N THR A 322 11.96 -15.00 30.25
CA THR A 322 12.37 -13.71 30.81
C THR A 322 12.34 -12.56 29.81
N PHE A 323 11.86 -12.76 28.57
CA PHE A 323 11.92 -11.77 27.49
C PHE A 323 11.41 -10.38 27.90
N GLN A 324 12.19 -9.33 27.63
CA GLN A 324 11.83 -7.92 27.87
C GLN A 324 11.93 -7.09 26.59
N GLY A 325 10.82 -6.46 26.19
CA GLY A 325 10.73 -5.62 25.00
C GLY A 325 9.29 -5.42 24.53
N ILE A 326 9.07 -4.60 23.50
CA ILE A 326 7.74 -4.37 22.92
C ILE A 326 7.21 -5.61 22.18
N ALA A 327 8.08 -6.29 21.42
CA ALA A 327 7.79 -7.48 20.62
C ALA A 327 9.06 -8.27 20.27
N VAL A 328 8.93 -9.53 19.83
CA VAL A 328 10.05 -10.39 19.41
C VAL A 328 10.77 -9.81 18.19
N ILE A 329 10.03 -9.29 17.20
CA ILE A 329 10.57 -8.41 16.14
C ILE A 329 9.99 -7.01 16.34
N ASP A 330 10.84 -5.99 16.27
CA ASP A 330 10.48 -4.58 16.45
C ASP A 330 10.87 -3.80 15.18
N GLU A 331 9.87 -3.29 14.45
CA GLU A 331 10.07 -2.62 13.15
C GLU A 331 10.15 -1.09 13.20
N ASP A 332 9.86 -0.46 14.33
CA ASP A 332 10.09 0.97 14.53
C ASP A 332 10.36 1.29 16.02
N PRO A 333 11.57 0.97 16.53
CA PRO A 333 11.81 1.01 17.96
C PRO A 333 11.60 2.38 18.60
N TYR A 334 11.03 2.40 19.80
CA TYR A 334 10.87 3.62 20.59
C TYR A 334 12.13 3.96 21.39
N SER A 335 12.64 5.16 21.19
CA SER A 335 13.70 5.80 21.97
C SER A 335 13.18 6.24 23.35
N SER A 336 14.09 6.53 24.28
CA SER A 336 13.76 6.75 25.71
C SER A 336 12.91 8.00 26.03
N ASP A 337 12.69 8.88 25.04
CA ASP A 337 11.81 10.05 25.13
C ASP A 337 10.42 9.82 24.51
N GLY A 338 10.18 8.63 23.92
CA GLY A 338 8.94 8.29 23.21
C GLY A 338 8.94 8.64 21.72
N SER A 339 10.07 9.07 21.15
CA SER A 339 10.24 9.16 19.68
C SER A 339 10.46 7.77 19.06
N ASN A 340 9.95 7.56 17.85
CA ASN A 340 10.26 6.39 17.02
C ASN A 340 11.61 6.59 16.30
N TRP A 341 12.25 5.49 15.88
CA TRP A 341 13.48 5.54 15.06
C TRP A 341 13.22 6.09 13.65
N TYR A 342 12.04 5.84 13.11
CA TYR A 342 11.58 6.34 11.83
C TYR A 342 10.31 7.18 12.01
N ILE A 343 9.94 7.94 10.98
CA ILE A 343 8.56 8.43 10.89
C ILE A 343 7.74 7.25 10.39
N ASN A 344 6.71 6.82 11.13
CA ASN A 344 5.93 5.62 10.80
C ASN A 344 5.38 5.66 9.36
N GLN A 345 4.87 6.81 8.91
CA GLN A 345 4.40 7.04 7.52
C GLN A 345 5.50 6.85 6.46
N ASN A 346 6.78 6.88 6.85
CA ASN A 346 7.94 6.76 5.98
C ASN A 346 8.71 5.44 6.22
N ASN A 347 8.22 4.54 7.08
CA ASN A 347 8.85 3.25 7.39
C ASN A 347 8.55 2.21 6.29
N PHE A 348 9.23 2.38 5.15
CA PHE A 348 9.07 1.61 3.91
C PHE A 348 10.09 0.46 3.77
N PHE A 349 9.89 -0.39 2.76
CA PHE A 349 10.85 -1.40 2.29
C PHE A 349 11.34 -2.37 3.39
N SER A 350 10.39 -3.01 4.10
CA SER A 350 10.68 -4.09 5.05
C SER A 350 9.75 -5.28 4.86
N ALA A 351 10.29 -6.49 4.96
CA ALA A 351 9.46 -7.68 4.85
C ALA A 351 9.96 -8.84 5.70
N VAL A 352 9.03 -9.64 6.22
CA VAL A 352 9.31 -10.77 7.10
C VAL A 352 8.73 -12.05 6.50
N TYR A 353 9.61 -12.96 6.10
CA TYR A 353 9.30 -14.21 5.41
C TYR A 353 9.57 -15.44 6.27
N ASN A 354 8.62 -16.37 6.33
CA ASN A 354 8.81 -17.74 6.83
C ASN A 354 9.36 -17.84 8.27
N PHE A 355 8.60 -17.41 9.28
CA PHE A 355 8.94 -17.68 10.68
C PHE A 355 7.82 -18.42 11.41
N LYS A 356 8.19 -19.24 12.39
CA LYS A 356 7.37 -19.41 13.59
C LYS A 356 7.86 -18.40 14.62
N ILE A 357 6.95 -17.69 15.29
CA ILE A 357 7.23 -16.87 16.46
C ILE A 357 6.48 -17.53 17.62
N ASP A 358 7.22 -17.95 18.65
CA ASP A 358 6.71 -18.76 19.76
C ASP A 358 6.79 -17.98 21.07
N LEU A 359 5.63 -17.61 21.61
CA LEU A 359 5.50 -16.86 22.87
C LEU A 359 5.13 -17.77 24.05
N THR A 360 5.03 -19.09 23.85
CA THR A 360 4.42 -20.01 24.84
C THR A 360 5.19 -20.11 26.15
N GLN A 361 6.51 -19.85 26.12
CA GLN A 361 7.36 -19.85 27.30
C GLN A 361 7.25 -18.58 28.16
N MET A 362 6.73 -17.47 27.61
CA MET A 362 6.50 -16.25 28.38
C MET A 362 5.35 -16.44 29.40
N ARG A 363 5.27 -15.52 30.38
CA ARG A 363 4.09 -15.40 31.24
C ARG A 363 2.85 -15.02 30.41
N PRO A 364 1.62 -15.43 30.81
CA PRO A 364 0.41 -15.07 30.06
C PRO A 364 0.18 -13.56 30.04
N SER A 365 0.61 -12.83 31.07
CA SER A 365 0.42 -11.38 31.23
C SER A 365 1.39 -10.49 30.44
N SER A 366 2.08 -11.01 29.41
CA SER A 366 2.84 -10.23 28.43
C SER A 366 3.33 -11.07 27.24
N GLY A 367 3.33 -10.50 26.04
CA GLY A 367 4.11 -10.99 24.90
C GLY A 367 3.54 -10.51 23.58
N THR A 368 4.39 -9.99 22.69
CA THR A 368 4.01 -9.60 21.32
C THR A 368 4.93 -10.32 20.33
N GLY A 369 4.40 -10.86 19.24
CA GLY A 369 5.20 -11.46 18.18
C GLY A 369 5.96 -10.42 17.36
N ILE A 370 5.24 -9.54 16.66
CA ILE A 370 5.82 -8.45 15.87
C ILE A 370 5.17 -7.12 16.24
N HIS A 371 5.99 -6.10 16.48
CA HIS A 371 5.60 -4.69 16.46
C HIS A 371 5.76 -4.19 15.02
N HIS A 372 4.64 -4.03 14.32
CA HIS A 372 4.56 -3.88 12.85
C HIS A 372 4.08 -2.46 12.47
N GLN A 373 4.74 -1.43 13.03
CA GLN A 373 4.48 -0.01 12.76
C GLN A 373 5.12 0.41 11.42
N VAL A 374 4.44 0.11 10.31
CA VAL A 374 5.00 0.18 8.94
C VAL A 374 4.09 0.87 7.91
N SER A 375 4.67 1.21 6.76
CA SER A 375 3.97 1.89 5.65
C SER A 375 4.07 1.15 4.30
N GLN A 376 3.99 1.83 3.15
CA GLN A 376 3.97 1.23 1.81
C GLN A 376 5.23 0.40 1.50
N ALA A 377 5.12 -0.55 0.55
CA ALA A 377 6.16 -1.52 0.21
C ALA A 377 6.73 -2.28 1.42
N THR A 378 5.83 -2.74 2.30
CA THR A 378 6.17 -3.63 3.41
C THR A 378 5.24 -4.84 3.47
N GLY A 379 5.62 -5.90 4.20
CA GLY A 379 4.67 -6.96 4.52
C GLY A 379 5.17 -8.17 5.31
N LEU A 380 4.21 -8.92 5.87
CA LEU A 380 4.46 -10.20 6.54
C LEU A 380 3.94 -11.36 5.68
N PHE A 381 4.78 -12.39 5.51
CA PHE A 381 4.52 -13.48 4.58
C PHE A 381 4.86 -14.85 5.22
N ASN A 382 3.89 -15.75 5.31
CA ASN A 382 4.08 -17.11 5.85
C ASN A 382 4.61 -17.14 7.31
N VAL A 383 4.19 -16.17 8.14
CA VAL A 383 4.54 -16.10 9.56
C VAL A 383 3.45 -16.76 10.41
N HIS A 384 3.87 -17.63 11.33
CA HIS A 384 3.01 -18.32 12.28
C HIS A 384 3.30 -17.84 13.71
N PHE A 385 2.25 -17.51 14.45
CA PHE A 385 2.31 -17.05 15.84
C PHE A 385 1.72 -18.14 16.75
N GLU A 386 2.56 -18.82 17.53
CA GLU A 386 2.11 -19.77 18.57
C GLU A 386 2.12 -19.08 19.92
N MET A 387 0.95 -19.00 20.55
CA MET A 387 0.71 -18.26 21.78
C MET A 387 -0.01 -19.14 22.81
N ARG A 388 0.02 -18.67 24.06
CA ARG A 388 -0.65 -19.32 25.18
C ARG A 388 -2.17 -19.32 25.02
N GLN A 389 -2.79 -20.43 25.42
CA GLN A 389 -4.25 -20.65 25.33
C GLN A 389 -4.95 -20.68 26.69
N ASP A 390 -4.22 -20.50 27.80
CA ASP A 390 -4.86 -20.33 29.11
C ASP A 390 -5.63 -18.99 29.17
N SER A 391 -6.82 -19.02 29.79
CA SER A 391 -7.78 -17.91 29.84
C SER A 391 -7.34 -16.77 30.74
N ASP A 392 -6.69 -17.10 31.84
CA ASP A 392 -6.61 -16.23 33.01
C ASP A 392 -5.47 -15.21 32.89
N ASN A 393 -5.84 -13.94 32.68
CA ASN A 393 -4.91 -12.81 32.53
C ASN A 393 -3.96 -12.94 31.32
N ASN A 394 -4.42 -13.61 30.26
CA ASN A 394 -3.73 -13.63 28.98
C ASN A 394 -3.72 -12.23 28.35
N ALA A 395 -2.54 -11.79 27.95
CA ALA A 395 -2.26 -10.53 27.28
C ALA A 395 -1.21 -10.74 26.17
N GLN A 396 -1.10 -11.97 25.64
CA GLN A 396 -0.27 -12.25 24.48
C GLN A 396 -0.98 -11.84 23.20
N GLN A 397 -0.23 -11.31 22.25
CA GLN A 397 -0.73 -10.90 20.93
C GLN A 397 0.26 -11.24 19.81
N GLY A 398 -0.23 -11.67 18.64
CA GLY A 398 0.62 -12.05 17.53
C GLY A 398 1.27 -10.82 16.90
N ILE A 399 0.44 -9.89 16.42
CA ILE A 399 0.86 -8.58 15.92
C ILE A 399 0.37 -7.48 16.85
N PHE A 400 1.23 -6.49 17.08
CA PHE A 400 0.87 -5.16 17.58
C PHE A 400 1.22 -4.12 16.51
N MET A 401 0.29 -3.23 16.24
CA MET A 401 0.45 -2.12 15.30
C MET A 401 -0.46 -0.99 15.78
N GLU A 402 0.13 0.15 16.12
CA GLU A 402 -0.59 1.33 16.63
C GLU A 402 -0.77 2.46 15.62
N ASN A 403 0.04 2.52 14.56
CA ASN A 403 -0.08 3.48 13.45
C ASN A 403 0.76 3.04 12.21
N GLY A 404 0.82 3.91 11.19
CA GLY A 404 1.48 3.71 9.89
C GLY A 404 0.58 4.09 8.70
N SER A 405 1.08 3.93 7.48
CA SER A 405 0.35 4.04 6.19
C SER A 405 0.56 2.76 5.35
N GLY A 406 0.02 1.66 5.85
CA GLY A 406 0.47 0.31 5.55
C GLY A 406 0.07 -0.27 4.19
N GLY A 407 0.77 -1.37 3.86
CA GLY A 407 0.61 -2.13 2.61
C GLY A 407 -0.11 -3.48 2.80
N PHE A 408 0.66 -4.56 2.89
CA PHE A 408 0.16 -5.90 2.57
C PHE A 408 0.62 -7.03 3.52
N MET A 409 -0.29 -7.96 3.87
CA MET A 409 0.01 -9.12 4.73
C MET A 409 -0.68 -10.39 4.21
N THR A 410 0.01 -11.54 4.22
CA THR A 410 -0.58 -12.80 3.72
C THR A 410 0.03 -14.12 4.23
N ASN A 411 -0.79 -15.18 4.27
CA ASN A 411 -0.41 -16.53 4.70
C ASN A 411 -0.04 -16.59 6.19
N LEU A 412 -0.69 -15.79 7.04
CA LEU A 412 -0.37 -15.70 8.46
C LEU A 412 -1.24 -16.68 9.27
N THR A 413 -0.67 -17.33 10.29
CA THR A 413 -1.42 -18.30 11.11
C THR A 413 -1.23 -18.06 12.60
N PHE A 414 -2.31 -17.72 13.30
CA PHE A 414 -2.33 -17.34 14.72
C PHE A 414 -2.99 -18.43 15.54
N ARG A 415 -2.36 -18.79 16.67
CA ARG A 415 -2.86 -19.87 17.52
C ARG A 415 -2.76 -19.51 19.00
N GLY A 416 -3.90 -19.34 19.65
CA GLY A 416 -4.01 -18.84 21.03
C GLY A 416 -3.91 -17.32 21.14
N GLY A 417 -3.52 -16.84 22.32
CA GLY A 417 -3.38 -15.41 22.64
C GLY A 417 -4.70 -14.72 22.99
N ARG A 418 -4.58 -13.51 23.56
CA ARG A 418 -5.71 -12.59 23.74
C ARG A 418 -6.13 -11.99 22.40
N TYR A 419 -5.15 -11.52 21.62
CA TYR A 419 -5.35 -11.01 20.27
C TYR A 419 -4.54 -11.83 19.27
N GLY A 420 -5.14 -12.29 18.17
CA GLY A 420 -4.34 -12.73 17.02
C GLY A 420 -3.52 -11.54 16.49
N ALA A 421 -4.21 -10.44 16.19
CA ALA A 421 -3.61 -9.16 15.86
C ALA A 421 -4.35 -7.98 16.51
N TYR A 422 -3.60 -6.99 17.01
CA TYR A 422 -4.09 -5.68 17.43
C TYR A 422 -3.58 -4.63 16.43
N LEU A 423 -4.48 -3.94 15.74
CA LEU A 423 -4.18 -3.26 14.47
C LEU A 423 -4.73 -1.82 14.42
N GLY A 424 -3.85 -0.85 14.19
CA GLY A 424 -4.14 0.57 14.04
C GLY A 424 -3.31 1.16 12.91
N ASN A 425 -3.92 1.55 11.79
CA ASN A 425 -3.20 2.06 10.61
C ASN A 425 -4.16 2.73 9.63
N GLN A 426 -3.72 3.75 8.88
CA GLN A 426 -4.52 4.45 7.86
C GLN A 426 -5.27 3.46 6.95
N GLN A 427 -4.54 2.56 6.30
CA GLN A 427 -5.08 1.49 5.46
C GLN A 427 -4.21 0.25 5.50
N PHE A 428 -4.78 -0.90 5.12
CA PHE A 428 -4.02 -2.14 4.91
C PHE A 428 -4.84 -3.17 4.13
N THR A 429 -4.16 -4.05 3.39
CA THR A 429 -4.76 -5.26 2.80
C THR A 429 -4.19 -6.51 3.45
N PHE A 430 -5.05 -7.31 4.08
CA PHE A 430 -4.66 -8.51 4.83
C PHE A 430 -5.42 -9.72 4.28
N ARG A 431 -4.74 -10.75 3.76
CA ARG A 431 -5.41 -11.88 3.09
C ARG A 431 -4.91 -13.29 3.42
N ASN A 432 -5.71 -14.30 3.12
CA ASN A 432 -5.39 -15.75 3.23
C ASN A 432 -4.69 -16.07 4.55
N SER A 433 -5.39 -15.92 5.68
CA SER A 433 -4.79 -16.02 7.02
C SER A 433 -5.77 -16.62 8.03
N SER A 434 -5.26 -17.40 9.00
CA SER A 434 -6.08 -18.23 9.89
C SER A 434 -5.86 -17.97 11.38
N PHE A 435 -6.94 -17.97 12.17
CA PHE A 435 -6.93 -17.71 13.62
C PHE A 435 -7.59 -18.86 14.38
N GLU A 436 -6.86 -19.53 15.27
CA GLU A 436 -7.30 -20.73 16.03
C GLU A 436 -7.18 -20.49 17.55
N ASN A 437 -8.26 -20.69 18.31
CA ASN A 437 -8.28 -20.54 19.79
C ASN A 437 -7.88 -19.15 20.33
N CYS A 438 -8.00 -18.07 19.54
CA CYS A 438 -7.78 -16.71 20.00
C CYS A 438 -8.98 -16.23 20.85
N GLN A 439 -8.75 -15.46 21.92
CA GLN A 439 -9.87 -14.81 22.63
C GLN A 439 -10.57 -13.78 21.71
N THR A 440 -9.77 -13.06 20.92
CA THR A 440 -10.23 -12.23 19.82
C THR A 440 -9.24 -12.41 18.67
N ALA A 441 -9.69 -12.81 17.48
CA ALA A 441 -8.79 -13.04 16.35
C ALA A 441 -8.16 -11.71 15.87
N ILE A 442 -8.98 -10.68 15.62
CA ILE A 442 -8.54 -9.36 15.17
C ILE A 442 -9.17 -8.28 16.05
N SER A 443 -8.37 -7.31 16.52
CA SER A 443 -8.84 -6.11 17.19
C SER A 443 -8.37 -4.87 16.41
N GLN A 444 -9.27 -4.27 15.64
CA GLN A 444 -8.99 -3.02 14.92
C GLN A 444 -9.12 -1.86 15.90
N ALA A 445 -7.99 -1.31 16.34
CA ALA A 445 -7.89 -0.15 17.21
C ALA A 445 -8.33 1.14 16.51
N TRP A 446 -7.79 1.39 15.31
CA TRP A 446 -8.26 2.44 14.42
C TRP A 446 -7.91 2.15 12.96
N ASN A 447 -8.58 2.85 12.04
CA ASN A 447 -8.17 2.97 10.65
C ASN A 447 -8.91 4.10 9.93
N TRP A 448 -8.54 4.41 8.69
CA TRP A 448 -9.41 5.07 7.73
C TRP A 448 -10.17 4.01 6.91
N GLY A 449 -9.47 3.02 6.33
CA GLY A 449 -10.14 1.87 5.73
C GLY A 449 -9.26 0.66 5.42
N TRP A 450 -9.74 -0.53 5.78
CA TRP A 450 -9.02 -1.80 5.59
C TRP A 450 -9.83 -2.79 4.74
N SER A 451 -9.10 -3.67 4.05
CA SER A 451 -9.66 -4.79 3.28
C SER A 451 -9.09 -6.14 3.73
N TYR A 452 -10.00 -7.05 4.10
CA TYR A 452 -9.69 -8.37 4.64
C TYR A 452 -10.27 -9.48 3.75
N HIS A 453 -9.42 -10.33 3.18
CA HIS A 453 -9.78 -11.34 2.17
C HIS A 453 -9.41 -12.76 2.61
N ASP A 454 -10.28 -13.77 2.42
CA ASP A 454 -9.91 -15.19 2.65
C ASP A 454 -9.37 -15.42 4.09
N ILE A 455 -10.06 -14.84 5.07
CA ILE A 455 -9.71 -14.97 6.50
C ILE A 455 -10.51 -16.11 7.13
N HIS A 456 -9.81 -16.97 7.86
CA HIS A 456 -10.37 -18.17 8.49
C HIS A 456 -10.31 -18.02 10.01
N VAL A 457 -11.44 -18.15 10.70
CA VAL A 457 -11.51 -18.04 12.16
C VAL A 457 -12.12 -19.33 12.72
N THR A 458 -11.48 -19.93 13.72
CA THR A 458 -11.94 -21.21 14.29
C THR A 458 -11.80 -21.23 15.81
N ASN A 459 -12.87 -21.63 16.51
CA ASN A 459 -12.89 -21.78 17.97
C ASN A 459 -12.42 -20.52 18.73
N CYS A 460 -12.89 -19.35 18.30
CA CYS A 460 -12.53 -18.04 18.87
C CYS A 460 -13.77 -17.36 19.46
N THR A 461 -13.66 -16.69 20.61
CA THR A 461 -14.82 -15.99 21.22
C THR A 461 -15.27 -14.80 20.35
N LEU A 462 -14.32 -14.05 19.77
CA LEU A 462 -14.61 -12.95 18.85
C LEU A 462 -13.74 -13.07 17.59
N GLY A 463 -14.37 -12.94 16.42
CA GLY A 463 -13.66 -12.81 15.15
C GLY A 463 -12.97 -11.44 15.07
N LEU A 464 -13.71 -10.39 14.78
CA LEU A 464 -13.20 -9.03 14.67
C LEU A 464 -13.89 -8.06 15.65
N GLU A 465 -13.08 -7.40 16.47
CA GLU A 465 -13.47 -6.24 17.30
C GLU A 465 -13.18 -4.95 16.51
N MET A 466 -14.22 -4.19 16.18
CA MET A 466 -14.12 -2.91 15.46
C MET A 466 -14.31 -1.76 16.46
N ARG A 467 -13.20 -1.14 16.89
CA ARG A 467 -13.18 -0.10 17.94
C ARG A 467 -13.55 1.27 17.37
N THR A 468 -14.85 1.46 17.12
CA THR A 468 -15.42 2.67 16.50
C THR A 468 -15.42 3.89 17.42
N SER A 469 -15.35 5.09 16.85
CA SER A 469 -15.43 6.36 17.59
C SER A 469 -16.85 6.63 18.13
N GLU A 470 -16.96 7.34 19.25
CA GLU A 470 -18.25 7.84 19.78
C GLU A 470 -18.78 9.07 19.02
N ASP A 471 -17.88 9.90 18.48
CA ASP A 471 -18.20 11.06 17.64
C ASP A 471 -17.23 11.13 16.46
N PRO A 472 -17.43 10.29 15.42
CA PRO A 472 -16.61 10.34 14.21
C PRO A 472 -16.79 11.64 13.41
N ALA A 473 -17.91 12.37 13.59
CA ALA A 473 -18.19 13.61 12.87
C ALA A 473 -17.35 14.79 13.37
N SER A 474 -16.92 14.77 14.64
CA SER A 474 -15.96 15.72 15.22
C SER A 474 -14.55 15.64 14.64
N GLY A 475 -14.21 14.53 13.99
CA GLY A 475 -12.83 14.16 13.62
C GLY A 475 -12.19 13.13 14.54
N SER A 476 -12.80 12.78 15.68
CA SER A 476 -12.29 11.77 16.62
C SER A 476 -12.16 10.40 15.94
N GLN A 477 -10.93 9.88 15.89
CA GLN A 477 -10.59 8.68 15.12
C GLN A 477 -10.82 7.38 15.93
N GLY A 478 -11.45 6.41 15.29
CA GLY A 478 -11.48 5.01 15.70
C GLY A 478 -11.28 4.10 14.48
N ALA A 479 -11.76 2.87 14.53
CA ALA A 479 -11.92 2.03 13.35
C ALA A 479 -13.03 2.64 12.47
N ALA A 480 -12.66 3.44 11.48
CA ALA A 480 -13.62 4.11 10.61
C ALA A 480 -14.32 3.10 9.69
N SER A 481 -13.57 2.24 8.99
CA SER A 481 -14.17 1.36 8.00
C SER A 481 -13.46 0.01 7.79
N ILE A 482 -14.26 -1.03 7.56
CA ILE A 482 -13.78 -2.40 7.33
C ILE A 482 -14.60 -3.04 6.20
N LEU A 483 -13.88 -3.57 5.21
CA LEU A 483 -14.42 -4.45 4.18
C LEU A 483 -13.88 -5.87 4.41
N ALA A 484 -14.75 -6.81 4.74
CA ALA A 484 -14.42 -8.22 4.93
C ALA A 484 -15.09 -9.05 3.82
N TYR A 485 -14.32 -9.89 3.13
CA TYR A 485 -14.86 -10.70 2.03
C TYR A 485 -14.21 -12.08 1.85
N ASP A 486 -15.04 -13.05 1.46
CA ASP A 486 -14.66 -14.47 1.30
C ASP A 486 -14.10 -15.11 2.60
N TRP A 487 -14.55 -14.65 3.77
CA TRP A 487 -14.17 -15.23 5.07
C TRP A 487 -14.87 -16.55 5.35
N VAL A 488 -14.28 -17.36 6.24
CA VAL A 488 -14.89 -18.54 6.85
C VAL A 488 -14.78 -18.46 8.37
N LEU A 489 -15.90 -18.58 9.10
CA LEU A 489 -15.91 -18.62 10.56
C LEU A 489 -16.63 -19.88 11.07
N CYS A 490 -15.93 -20.68 11.88
CA CYS A 490 -16.42 -21.92 12.47
C CYS A 490 -16.26 -21.89 14.00
N ASP A 491 -17.30 -22.23 14.76
CA ASP A 491 -17.27 -22.23 16.24
C ASP A 491 -16.87 -20.86 16.83
N VAL A 492 -17.70 -19.83 16.58
CA VAL A 492 -17.41 -18.43 17.00
C VAL A 492 -18.61 -17.76 17.68
N ASP A 493 -18.46 -17.27 18.91
CA ASP A 493 -19.58 -16.65 19.65
C ASP A 493 -20.06 -15.34 18.99
N THR A 494 -19.14 -14.54 18.42
CA THR A 494 -19.48 -13.33 17.66
C THR A 494 -18.47 -13.10 16.54
N ALA A 495 -18.90 -13.05 15.27
CA ALA A 495 -18.00 -12.88 14.13
C ALA A 495 -17.45 -11.45 14.04
N PHE A 496 -18.31 -10.44 14.15
CA PHE A 496 -17.96 -9.02 14.09
C PHE A 496 -18.67 -8.26 15.23
N ASN A 497 -17.93 -7.47 16.01
CA ASN A 497 -18.48 -6.62 17.07
C ASN A 497 -18.06 -5.15 16.89
N ILE A 498 -19.05 -4.29 16.67
CA ILE A 498 -18.88 -2.83 16.53
C ILE A 498 -18.99 -2.21 17.93
N THR A 499 -17.95 -1.58 18.47
CA THR A 499 -17.98 -1.15 19.89
C THR A 499 -19.01 -0.06 20.18
N THR A 500 -19.35 0.78 19.20
CA THR A 500 -20.29 1.89 19.35
C THR A 500 -21.46 1.72 18.37
N PRO A 501 -22.69 1.48 18.84
CA PRO A 501 -23.87 1.33 17.96
C PRO A 501 -24.07 2.49 16.99
N GLY A 502 -24.22 2.16 15.70
CA GLY A 502 -24.44 3.14 14.63
C GLY A 502 -23.18 3.88 14.14
N SER A 503 -22.01 3.60 14.72
CA SER A 503 -20.72 4.19 14.29
C SER A 503 -19.95 3.25 13.37
N GLY A 504 -19.11 3.82 12.50
CA GLY A 504 -18.25 3.09 11.56
C GLY A 504 -18.98 2.43 10.37
N THR A 505 -18.22 2.12 9.34
CA THR A 505 -18.68 1.44 8.11
C THR A 505 -18.19 -0.01 8.10
N LEU A 506 -19.11 -0.97 8.03
CA LEU A 506 -18.76 -2.39 7.93
C LEU A 506 -19.48 -3.01 6.74
N ILE A 507 -18.71 -3.60 5.82
CA ILE A 507 -19.22 -4.29 4.63
C ILE A 507 -18.75 -5.74 4.69
N LEU A 508 -19.71 -6.65 4.55
CA LEU A 508 -19.51 -8.09 4.46
C LEU A 508 -19.91 -8.57 3.07
N ASP A 509 -19.07 -9.38 2.42
CA ASP A 509 -19.35 -10.01 1.12
C ASP A 509 -18.90 -11.49 1.12
N ASN A 510 -19.82 -12.41 0.83
CA ASN A 510 -19.60 -13.86 0.78
C ASN A 510 -18.93 -14.44 2.06
N ILE A 511 -19.49 -14.15 3.23
CA ILE A 511 -19.00 -14.68 4.51
C ILE A 511 -19.64 -16.03 4.82
N MET A 512 -18.84 -17.09 4.91
CA MET A 512 -19.30 -18.42 5.34
C MET A 512 -19.27 -18.53 6.87
N ILE A 513 -20.34 -19.10 7.45
CA ILE A 513 -20.47 -19.32 8.89
C ILE A 513 -20.97 -20.73 9.21
N GLU A 514 -20.43 -21.35 10.26
CA GLU A 514 -20.89 -22.62 10.86
C GLU A 514 -20.73 -22.55 12.38
N ASN A 515 -21.77 -22.91 13.14
CA ASN A 515 -21.80 -22.77 14.61
C ASN A 515 -21.36 -21.36 15.09
N VAL A 516 -22.02 -20.33 14.55
CA VAL A 516 -21.79 -18.91 14.92
C VAL A 516 -23.03 -18.36 15.60
N THR A 517 -22.90 -17.78 16.81
CA THR A 517 -24.08 -17.27 17.55
C THR A 517 -24.56 -15.92 17.01
N ALA A 518 -23.65 -14.98 16.75
CA ALA A 518 -23.95 -13.68 16.14
C ALA A 518 -22.95 -13.38 15.02
N VAL A 519 -23.41 -12.96 13.84
CA VAL A 519 -22.51 -12.46 12.79
C VAL A 519 -22.11 -11.03 13.10
N VAL A 520 -23.09 -10.16 13.37
CA VAL A 520 -22.83 -8.76 13.75
C VAL A 520 -23.57 -8.43 15.03
N ARG A 521 -22.83 -7.94 16.03
CA ARG A 521 -23.34 -7.23 17.20
C ARG A 521 -22.80 -5.80 17.21
N ALA A 522 -23.54 -4.87 17.79
CA ALA A 522 -22.98 -3.58 18.19
C ALA A 522 -23.17 -3.35 19.70
N GLY A 523 -22.26 -2.61 20.32
CA GLY A 523 -22.26 -2.32 21.76
C GLY A 523 -21.72 -3.46 22.63
N ASP A 524 -22.24 -3.57 23.85
CA ASP A 524 -21.90 -4.62 24.81
C ASP A 524 -22.85 -5.84 24.72
N ALA A 525 -22.80 -6.76 25.69
CA ALA A 525 -23.63 -7.97 25.69
C ALA A 525 -25.15 -7.74 25.95
N VAL A 526 -25.57 -6.50 26.23
CA VAL A 526 -26.98 -6.09 26.41
C VAL A 526 -27.55 -5.45 25.13
N GLU A 527 -26.67 -4.91 24.28
CA GLU A 527 -26.98 -4.21 23.03
C GLU A 527 -27.24 -5.17 21.84
N PRO A 528 -27.86 -4.71 20.73
CA PRO A 528 -28.51 -5.61 19.78
C PRO A 528 -27.55 -6.42 18.89
N ILE A 529 -27.93 -7.67 18.67
CA ILE A 529 -27.46 -8.47 17.53
C ILE A 529 -28.10 -7.90 16.26
N LEU A 530 -27.28 -7.31 15.39
CA LEU A 530 -27.68 -6.70 14.11
C LEU A 530 -27.81 -7.75 12.99
N LEU A 531 -27.03 -8.83 13.07
CA LEU A 531 -27.15 -9.99 12.20
C LEU A 531 -26.95 -11.28 13.00
N VAL A 532 -28.00 -12.09 13.11
CA VAL A 532 -27.98 -13.39 13.78
C VAL A 532 -27.12 -14.39 12.99
N GLY A 533 -26.41 -15.27 13.71
CA GLY A 533 -25.64 -16.36 13.09
C GLY A 533 -26.47 -17.61 12.81
N SER A 534 -25.81 -18.76 12.76
CA SER A 534 -26.44 -20.05 12.52
C SER A 534 -25.65 -21.20 13.14
N ASP A 535 -26.38 -22.18 13.67
CA ASP A 535 -25.85 -23.46 14.16
C ASP A 535 -25.37 -24.37 12.99
N GLU A 536 -25.85 -24.12 11.77
CA GLU A 536 -25.64 -24.94 10.56
C GLU A 536 -24.86 -24.15 9.49
N PRO A 537 -24.09 -24.82 8.60
CA PRO A 537 -23.35 -24.19 7.51
C PRO A 537 -24.22 -23.27 6.62
N SER A 538 -23.88 -21.99 6.57
CA SER A 538 -24.58 -20.98 5.77
C SER A 538 -23.63 -19.88 5.25
N VAL A 539 -24.11 -19.05 4.33
CA VAL A 539 -23.34 -17.98 3.70
C VAL A 539 -24.12 -16.67 3.72
N ILE A 540 -23.55 -15.65 4.36
CA ILE A 540 -24.00 -14.26 4.28
C ILE A 540 -23.46 -13.68 2.98
N ARG A 541 -24.31 -13.63 1.94
CA ARG A 541 -23.94 -13.10 0.62
C ARG A 541 -23.47 -11.65 0.71
N SER A 542 -24.26 -10.78 1.32
CA SER A 542 -23.80 -9.45 1.71
C SER A 542 -24.61 -8.88 2.85
N TRP A 543 -23.94 -8.08 3.68
CA TRP A 543 -24.51 -7.20 4.68
C TRP A 543 -23.70 -5.90 4.71
N VAL A 544 -24.37 -4.76 4.86
CA VAL A 544 -23.73 -3.43 4.86
C VAL A 544 -24.26 -2.60 6.02
N GLN A 545 -23.35 -1.91 6.71
CA GLN A 545 -23.62 -0.73 7.52
C GLN A 545 -22.93 0.50 6.91
N GLY A 546 -23.70 1.52 6.54
CA GLY A 546 -23.22 2.81 6.03
C GLY A 546 -23.98 3.30 4.79
N SER A 547 -23.55 4.43 4.24
CA SER A 547 -24.22 5.12 3.13
C SER A 547 -23.99 4.44 1.78
N THR A 548 -25.01 4.43 0.93
CA THR A 548 -24.98 3.75 -0.39
C THR A 548 -25.45 4.67 -1.52
N VAL A 549 -24.95 4.43 -2.74
CA VAL A 549 -25.24 5.24 -3.94
C VAL A 549 -25.44 4.33 -5.14
N GLU A 550 -26.50 4.57 -5.91
CA GLU A 550 -26.81 3.91 -7.16
C GLU A 550 -26.66 4.90 -8.33
N GLY A 551 -25.63 4.74 -9.15
CA GLY A 551 -25.36 5.61 -10.30
C GLY A 551 -25.20 7.08 -9.88
N LYS A 552 -26.26 7.87 -10.11
CA LYS A 552 -26.36 9.30 -9.76
C LYS A 552 -27.35 9.59 -8.61
N GLN A 553 -27.94 8.55 -8.01
CA GLN A 553 -28.90 8.63 -6.92
C GLN A 553 -28.23 8.23 -5.60
N LEU A 554 -28.01 9.22 -4.72
CA LEU A 554 -27.70 8.96 -3.31
C LEU A 554 -28.90 8.25 -2.65
N LEU A 555 -28.61 7.19 -1.90
CA LEU A 555 -29.59 6.44 -1.11
C LEU A 555 -29.39 6.73 0.38
N GLU A 556 -30.34 6.28 1.21
CA GLU A 556 -30.25 6.40 2.67
C GLU A 556 -29.22 5.42 3.24
N ASP A 557 -28.79 5.67 4.49
CA ASP A 557 -27.90 4.77 5.21
C ASP A 557 -28.55 3.40 5.43
N VAL A 558 -27.82 2.32 5.11
CA VAL A 558 -28.30 0.95 5.32
C VAL A 558 -27.64 0.31 6.55
N GLN A 559 -28.34 -0.64 7.15
CA GLN A 559 -27.84 -1.55 8.18
C GLN A 559 -28.55 -2.90 7.99
N SER A 560 -28.29 -3.58 6.87
CA SER A 560 -29.15 -4.67 6.39
C SER A 560 -28.42 -5.73 5.56
N VAL A 561 -29.04 -6.92 5.51
CA VAL A 561 -28.71 -7.99 4.55
C VAL A 561 -29.29 -7.62 3.18
N SER A 562 -28.61 -8.03 2.09
CA SER A 562 -29.12 -7.97 0.72
C SER A 562 -29.21 -6.58 0.08
N ALA A 563 -28.46 -5.59 0.57
CA ALA A 563 -28.29 -4.30 -0.13
C ALA A 563 -27.42 -4.40 -1.41
N VAL A 564 -26.70 -5.52 -1.58
CA VAL A 564 -25.64 -5.73 -2.57
C VAL A 564 -25.62 -7.21 -2.99
N ASP A 565 -25.76 -7.52 -4.29
CA ASP A 565 -25.55 -8.88 -4.86
C ASP A 565 -24.58 -8.76 -6.04
N ILE A 566 -23.28 -8.90 -5.76
CA ILE A 566 -22.20 -8.61 -6.73
C ILE A 566 -22.07 -9.78 -7.69
N LYS A 567 -22.42 -9.54 -8.96
CA LYS A 567 -22.28 -10.50 -10.05
C LYS A 567 -20.79 -10.65 -10.44
N ARG A 568 -20.06 -11.47 -9.68
CA ARG A 568 -18.64 -11.77 -9.91
C ARG A 568 -18.43 -12.53 -11.24
N PRO A 569 -17.54 -12.07 -12.15
CA PRO A 569 -17.22 -12.78 -13.38
C PRO A 569 -16.46 -14.08 -13.12
N SER A 570 -16.74 -15.13 -13.91
CA SER A 570 -16.07 -16.44 -13.78
C SER A 570 -14.57 -16.41 -14.05
N SER A 571 -14.05 -15.36 -14.71
CA SER A 571 -12.62 -15.13 -14.95
C SER A 571 -11.89 -14.60 -13.71
N LEU A 572 -12.56 -13.83 -12.85
CA LEU A 572 -11.97 -13.19 -11.66
C LEU A 572 -12.06 -14.03 -10.37
N VAL A 573 -12.91 -15.06 -10.35
CA VAL A 573 -13.11 -15.94 -9.19
C VAL A 573 -12.35 -17.25 -9.34
N LYS A 574 -12.06 -17.90 -8.22
CA LYS A 574 -11.38 -19.19 -8.15
C LYS A 574 -12.19 -20.28 -8.87
N MET A 575 -11.65 -20.81 -9.97
CA MET A 575 -12.30 -21.86 -10.77
C MET A 575 -12.75 -23.06 -9.93
N ASP A 576 -13.84 -23.69 -10.38
CA ASP A 576 -14.50 -24.86 -9.78
C ASP A 576 -14.94 -24.76 -8.30
N ASN A 577 -14.81 -23.59 -7.66
CA ASN A 577 -15.31 -23.36 -6.31
C ASN A 577 -16.80 -22.93 -6.33
N PRO A 578 -17.73 -23.67 -5.68
CA PRO A 578 -19.16 -23.32 -5.66
C PRO A 578 -19.49 -22.04 -4.88
N PHE A 579 -18.57 -21.55 -4.04
CA PHE A 579 -18.70 -20.30 -3.30
C PHE A 579 -18.08 -19.09 -4.03
N GLN A 580 -17.45 -19.32 -5.20
CA GLN A 580 -16.91 -18.26 -6.08
C GLN A 580 -16.09 -17.15 -5.37
N PRO A 581 -15.16 -17.47 -4.45
CA PRO A 581 -14.28 -16.47 -3.86
C PRO A 581 -13.39 -15.84 -4.94
N TRP A 582 -12.97 -14.58 -4.74
CA TRP A 582 -12.05 -13.92 -5.65
C TRP A 582 -10.73 -14.72 -5.75
N PHE A 583 -10.15 -14.78 -6.95
CA PHE A 583 -8.93 -15.53 -7.15
C PHE A 583 -7.74 -14.80 -6.49
N SER A 584 -7.04 -15.47 -5.57
CA SER A 584 -5.75 -15.02 -5.05
C SER A 584 -4.65 -16.07 -5.24
N ARG A 585 -3.42 -15.60 -5.42
CA ARG A 585 -2.21 -16.40 -5.61
C ARG A 585 -1.06 -15.81 -4.82
N SER A 586 -0.60 -16.51 -3.78
CA SER A 586 0.56 -16.09 -2.99
C SER A 586 1.88 -16.24 -3.73
N ARG A 587 2.82 -15.33 -3.43
CA ARG A 587 4.17 -15.24 -4.00
C ARG A 587 4.88 -16.60 -4.08
N PRO A 588 5.31 -17.05 -5.28
CA PRO A 588 6.16 -18.21 -5.42
C PRO A 588 7.52 -17.98 -4.75
N GLN A 589 7.86 -18.79 -3.75
CA GLN A 589 9.18 -18.74 -3.10
C GLN A 589 10.18 -19.78 -3.67
N TYR A 590 9.75 -20.57 -4.66
CA TYR A 590 10.56 -21.62 -5.30
C TYR A 590 11.24 -22.61 -4.33
N ALA A 591 10.60 -22.93 -3.20
CA ALA A 591 11.15 -23.83 -2.18
C ALA A 591 11.46 -25.26 -2.65
N TRP A 592 10.99 -25.65 -3.84
CA TRP A 592 11.32 -26.92 -4.51
C TRP A 592 12.60 -26.86 -5.36
N ALA A 593 13.13 -25.66 -5.64
CA ALA A 593 14.22 -25.44 -6.59
C ALA A 593 15.59 -25.64 -5.96
N THR A 594 16.56 -26.05 -6.77
CA THR A 594 17.98 -26.07 -6.41
C THR A 594 18.64 -24.75 -6.82
N ALA A 595 19.79 -24.40 -6.25
CA ALA A 595 20.59 -23.26 -6.76
C ALA A 595 20.96 -23.41 -8.25
N SER A 596 21.02 -24.64 -8.78
CA SER A 596 21.27 -24.90 -10.21
C SER A 596 20.08 -24.62 -11.13
N ASP A 597 18.89 -24.35 -10.58
CA ASP A 597 17.68 -23.95 -11.31
C ASP A 597 17.56 -22.44 -11.53
N PHE A 598 18.48 -21.69 -10.93
CA PHE A 598 18.62 -20.26 -11.15
C PHE A 598 19.68 -19.96 -12.21
N VAL A 599 19.59 -18.78 -12.80
CA VAL A 599 20.70 -18.11 -13.48
C VAL A 599 20.92 -16.76 -12.78
N ASP A 600 22.14 -16.48 -12.37
CA ASP A 600 22.53 -15.17 -11.88
C ASP A 600 22.81 -14.23 -13.08
N VAL A 601 22.20 -13.05 -13.10
CA VAL A 601 22.44 -12.06 -14.16
C VAL A 601 23.86 -11.49 -14.16
N LYS A 602 24.56 -11.43 -13.01
CA LYS A 602 25.94 -10.93 -12.94
C LYS A 602 26.93 -11.96 -13.49
N ALA A 603 26.79 -13.23 -13.11
CA ALA A 603 27.45 -14.34 -13.81
C ALA A 603 27.10 -14.41 -15.30
N GLY A 604 25.90 -13.94 -15.69
CA GLY A 604 25.46 -13.78 -17.08
C GLY A 604 26.07 -12.60 -17.84
N GLY A 605 26.71 -11.64 -17.15
CA GLY A 605 27.42 -10.51 -17.75
C GLY A 605 26.82 -9.12 -17.49
N CYS A 606 25.74 -9.00 -16.72
CA CYS A 606 25.31 -7.69 -16.18
C CYS A 606 26.25 -7.22 -15.07
N VAL A 607 26.34 -5.91 -14.82
CA VAL A 607 27.23 -5.34 -13.79
C VAL A 607 26.46 -4.83 -12.58
N GLY A 608 25.31 -4.17 -12.76
CA GLY A 608 24.53 -3.62 -11.65
C GLY A 608 25.20 -2.45 -10.91
N ASP A 609 26.16 -1.76 -11.54
CA ASP A 609 26.92 -0.64 -10.96
C ASP A 609 26.22 0.74 -11.07
N GLY A 610 25.03 0.79 -11.67
CA GLY A 610 24.25 2.00 -11.88
C GLY A 610 24.72 2.88 -13.04
N THR A 611 25.70 2.46 -13.84
CA THR A 611 26.34 3.27 -14.89
C THR A 611 26.62 2.52 -16.20
N THR A 612 26.89 1.22 -16.15
CA THR A 612 27.06 0.35 -17.32
C THR A 612 25.68 0.00 -17.91
N ASP A 613 25.53 0.10 -19.24
CA ASP A 613 24.32 -0.37 -19.94
C ASP A 613 24.22 -1.90 -19.88
N ASP A 614 23.31 -2.36 -19.01
CA ASP A 614 23.03 -3.77 -18.79
C ASP A 614 21.91 -4.30 -19.73
N SER A 615 21.21 -3.44 -20.50
CA SER A 615 20.05 -3.82 -21.33
C SER A 615 20.33 -5.01 -22.23
N LYS A 616 21.46 -4.99 -22.94
CA LYS A 616 21.82 -6.07 -23.86
C LYS A 616 22.15 -7.38 -23.16
N ALA A 617 22.83 -7.33 -22.01
CA ALA A 617 23.18 -8.53 -21.25
C ALA A 617 21.90 -9.15 -20.65
N LEU A 618 21.07 -8.33 -20.01
CA LEU A 618 19.81 -8.75 -19.40
C LEU A 618 18.85 -9.37 -20.41
N GLN A 619 18.71 -8.78 -21.61
CA GLN A 619 17.91 -9.37 -22.69
C GLN A 619 18.42 -10.77 -23.09
N GLN A 620 19.74 -10.94 -23.27
CA GLN A 620 20.31 -12.23 -23.66
C GLN A 620 20.10 -13.30 -22.58
N ILE A 621 20.15 -12.92 -21.30
CA ILE A 621 19.89 -13.83 -20.17
C ILE A 621 18.41 -14.22 -20.11
N LEU A 622 17.49 -13.27 -20.33
CA LEU A 622 16.05 -13.51 -20.39
C LEU A 622 15.69 -14.48 -21.54
N ASP A 623 16.14 -14.19 -22.76
CA ASP A 623 15.92 -15.03 -23.96
C ASP A 623 16.46 -16.47 -23.77
N ALA A 624 17.63 -16.58 -23.14
CA ALA A 624 18.24 -17.87 -22.82
C ALA A 624 17.45 -18.66 -21.76
N SER A 625 16.78 -17.98 -20.82
CA SER A 625 16.25 -18.59 -19.59
C SER A 625 14.76 -18.84 -19.59
N ALA A 626 13.99 -18.15 -20.45
CA ALA A 626 12.56 -18.30 -20.61
C ALA A 626 12.10 -19.77 -20.64
N GLY A 627 11.24 -20.15 -19.70
CA GLY A 627 10.70 -21.52 -19.55
C GLY A 627 11.70 -22.59 -19.09
N LYS A 628 12.95 -22.23 -18.76
CA LYS A 628 14.07 -23.15 -18.49
C LYS A 628 14.75 -22.94 -17.12
N LYS A 629 14.86 -21.69 -16.68
CA LYS A 629 15.52 -21.28 -15.42
C LYS A 629 14.78 -20.10 -14.77
N ILE A 630 15.03 -19.90 -13.48
CA ILE A 630 14.60 -18.71 -12.75
C ILE A 630 15.73 -17.68 -12.82
N VAL A 631 15.45 -16.45 -13.25
CA VAL A 631 16.44 -15.37 -13.29
C VAL A 631 16.59 -14.80 -11.89
N TYR A 632 17.74 -15.04 -11.27
CA TYR A 632 18.14 -14.40 -10.02
C TYR A 632 18.81 -13.07 -10.33
N VAL A 633 18.37 -12.02 -9.66
CA VAL A 633 18.93 -10.67 -9.78
C VAL A 633 19.56 -10.29 -8.43
N PRO A 634 20.88 -10.45 -8.25
CA PRO A 634 21.56 -9.99 -7.05
C PRO A 634 21.37 -8.48 -6.86
N GLN A 635 21.49 -7.98 -5.63
CA GLN A 635 21.26 -6.56 -5.35
C GLN A 635 22.21 -5.70 -6.20
N GLY A 636 21.69 -4.59 -6.71
CA GLY A 636 22.42 -3.66 -7.57
C GLY A 636 21.49 -2.65 -8.23
N THR A 637 22.04 -1.83 -9.13
CA THR A 637 21.27 -0.95 -10.01
C THR A 637 21.69 -1.21 -11.44
N TYR A 638 20.83 -1.86 -12.21
CA TYR A 638 21.08 -2.22 -13.59
C TYR A 638 20.60 -1.07 -14.45
N TYR A 639 21.54 -0.33 -15.05
CA TYR A 639 21.20 0.83 -15.87
C TYR A 639 20.86 0.37 -17.29
N LEU A 640 19.77 0.90 -17.83
CA LEU A 640 19.18 0.44 -19.09
C LEU A 640 19.10 1.62 -20.06
N GLU A 641 19.96 1.64 -21.08
CA GLU A 641 19.90 2.66 -22.16
C GLU A 641 18.87 2.29 -23.25
N SER A 642 18.31 1.09 -23.21
CA SER A 642 17.28 0.62 -24.16
C SER A 642 16.28 -0.37 -23.57
N THR A 643 15.10 -0.51 -24.20
CA THR A 643 14.01 -1.40 -23.77
C THR A 643 14.48 -2.84 -23.56
N VAL A 644 14.23 -3.39 -22.36
CA VAL A 644 14.36 -4.83 -22.09
C VAL A 644 12.99 -5.50 -22.15
N THR A 645 12.85 -6.53 -22.98
CA THR A 645 11.60 -7.29 -23.17
C THR A 645 11.68 -8.64 -22.46
N PHE A 646 10.78 -8.90 -21.53
CA PHE A 646 10.71 -10.15 -20.76
C PHE A 646 9.84 -11.16 -21.55
N PRO A 647 10.39 -12.24 -22.12
CA PRO A 647 9.64 -13.17 -22.96
C PRO A 647 8.73 -14.12 -22.14
N PRO A 648 7.68 -14.70 -22.75
CA PRO A 648 6.83 -15.69 -22.11
C PRO A 648 7.60 -16.89 -21.55
N GLY A 649 7.22 -17.32 -20.34
CA GLY A 649 7.92 -18.33 -19.56
C GLY A 649 9.01 -17.77 -18.62
N THR A 650 9.22 -16.45 -18.58
CA THR A 650 10.16 -15.82 -17.65
C THR A 650 9.71 -15.99 -16.19
N ARG A 651 10.67 -16.33 -15.34
CA ARG A 651 10.58 -16.27 -13.88
C ARG A 651 11.75 -15.42 -13.39
N MET A 652 11.52 -14.48 -12.50
CA MET A 652 12.53 -13.57 -11.95
C MET A 652 12.33 -13.38 -10.45
N VAL A 653 13.43 -13.35 -9.70
CA VAL A 653 13.46 -13.00 -8.28
C VAL A 653 14.70 -12.17 -7.96
N GLY A 654 14.52 -11.05 -7.27
CA GLY A 654 15.59 -10.19 -6.79
C GLY A 654 16.17 -10.62 -5.43
N GLU A 655 17.32 -10.05 -5.08
CA GLU A 655 17.93 -10.11 -3.76
C GLU A 655 17.72 -8.76 -3.04
N VAL A 656 16.92 -8.74 -1.98
CA VAL A 656 16.32 -7.51 -1.41
C VAL A 656 15.43 -6.83 -2.44
N TRP A 657 15.93 -5.79 -3.13
CA TRP A 657 15.19 -5.04 -4.16
C TRP A 657 16.19 -4.41 -5.15
N PRO A 658 16.82 -5.19 -6.05
CA PRO A 658 17.56 -4.67 -7.20
C PRO A 658 16.72 -3.73 -8.06
N VAL A 659 17.37 -2.69 -8.57
CA VAL A 659 16.71 -1.64 -9.36
C VAL A 659 17.03 -1.82 -10.84
N LEU A 660 16.00 -1.96 -11.68
CA LEU A 660 16.11 -1.78 -13.14
C LEU A 660 15.82 -0.31 -13.45
N MET A 661 16.83 0.43 -13.92
CA MET A 661 16.81 1.90 -14.04
C MET A 661 16.98 2.35 -15.49
N GLY A 662 15.89 2.77 -16.14
CA GLY A 662 15.93 3.30 -17.50
C GLY A 662 16.48 4.73 -17.58
N GLY A 663 17.23 5.08 -18.62
CA GLY A 663 17.61 6.47 -18.87
C GLY A 663 18.38 6.68 -20.17
N GLY A 664 18.72 7.95 -20.44
CA GLY A 664 19.36 8.34 -21.69
C GLY A 664 18.38 8.46 -22.86
N ALA A 665 18.94 8.70 -24.05
CA ALA A 665 18.21 9.30 -25.18
C ALA A 665 16.96 8.56 -25.67
N GLN A 666 16.82 7.25 -25.44
CA GLN A 666 15.58 6.52 -25.81
C GLN A 666 14.37 6.98 -24.96
N PHE A 667 14.60 7.45 -23.74
CA PHE A 667 13.54 7.80 -22.78
C PHE A 667 13.37 9.32 -22.57
N GLU A 668 14.02 10.14 -23.39
CA GLU A 668 13.96 11.61 -23.31
C GLU A 668 12.79 12.23 -24.11
N ASN A 669 12.13 11.47 -24.99
CA ASN A 669 11.10 12.00 -25.90
C ASN A 669 9.66 11.71 -25.43
N ALA A 670 9.04 12.67 -24.73
CA ALA A 670 7.64 12.58 -24.29
C ALA A 670 6.60 12.52 -25.44
N SER A 671 6.98 12.83 -26.68
CA SER A 671 6.11 12.73 -27.86
C SER A 671 6.25 11.41 -28.65
N ASP A 672 7.14 10.52 -28.21
CA ASP A 672 7.34 9.17 -28.74
C ASP A 672 7.78 8.24 -27.58
N PRO A 673 6.95 8.10 -26.53
CA PRO A 673 7.38 7.47 -25.27
C PRO A 673 7.64 5.97 -25.45
N GLN A 674 8.67 5.46 -24.76
CA GLN A 674 9.21 4.11 -24.93
C GLN A 674 9.22 3.35 -23.60
N PRO A 675 8.93 2.04 -23.59
CA PRO A 675 9.03 1.23 -22.39
C PRO A 675 10.48 0.97 -21.98
N VAL A 676 10.79 1.17 -20.71
CA VAL A 676 12.05 0.74 -20.08
C VAL A 676 12.04 -0.79 -19.95
N VAL A 677 10.99 -1.34 -19.35
CA VAL A 677 10.72 -2.78 -19.31
C VAL A 677 9.40 -3.08 -20.01
N ARG A 678 9.43 -4.07 -20.92
CA ARG A 678 8.27 -4.59 -21.64
C ARG A 678 8.00 -6.04 -21.20
N ILE A 679 6.86 -6.31 -20.60
CA ILE A 679 6.46 -7.64 -20.11
C ILE A 679 5.63 -8.36 -21.18
N GLY A 680 6.30 -9.21 -21.96
CA GLY A 680 5.79 -9.83 -23.19
C GLY A 680 5.63 -8.85 -24.35
N CYS A 681 5.57 -9.38 -25.57
CA CYS A 681 5.14 -8.63 -26.75
C CYS A 681 3.59 -8.52 -26.80
N PRO A 682 3.03 -7.51 -27.48
CA PRO A 682 1.59 -7.41 -27.71
C PRO A 682 1.00 -8.69 -28.34
N GLY A 683 0.13 -9.38 -27.60
CA GLY A 683 -0.49 -10.65 -28.03
C GLY A 683 0.20 -11.93 -27.54
N ASP A 684 1.30 -11.83 -26.78
CA ASP A 684 1.90 -12.98 -26.10
C ASP A 684 1.00 -13.52 -24.99
N SER A 685 1.05 -14.83 -24.74
CA SER A 685 0.49 -15.47 -23.55
C SER A 685 1.43 -16.51 -22.95
N GLY A 686 1.36 -16.70 -21.64
CA GLY A 686 2.20 -17.69 -20.94
C GLY A 686 2.37 -17.41 -19.45
N VAL A 687 3.41 -18.00 -18.87
CA VAL A 687 3.85 -17.72 -17.51
C VAL A 687 4.71 -16.45 -17.49
N MET A 688 4.45 -15.56 -16.54
CA MET A 688 5.34 -14.50 -16.10
C MET A 688 5.30 -14.48 -14.57
N GLU A 689 6.44 -14.65 -13.90
CA GLU A 689 6.50 -14.60 -12.43
C GLU A 689 7.65 -13.70 -12.04
N ILE A 690 7.37 -12.57 -11.37
CA ILE A 690 8.37 -11.59 -10.95
C ILE A 690 8.21 -11.32 -9.46
N SER A 691 9.30 -11.33 -8.68
CA SER A 691 9.27 -10.81 -7.30
C SER A 691 10.57 -10.11 -6.87
N ASP A 692 10.47 -9.31 -5.80
CA ASP A 692 11.62 -8.65 -5.15
C ASP A 692 12.35 -7.66 -6.09
N MET A 693 11.63 -6.96 -6.97
CA MET A 693 12.21 -6.04 -7.97
C MET A 693 11.79 -4.58 -7.75
N ILE A 694 12.65 -3.62 -8.10
CA ILE A 694 12.25 -2.23 -8.31
C ILE A 694 12.46 -1.82 -9.77
N PHE A 695 11.46 -1.15 -10.34
CA PHE A 695 11.56 -0.49 -11.64
C PHE A 695 11.64 1.03 -11.43
N SER A 696 12.50 1.70 -12.19
CA SER A 696 12.83 3.11 -11.95
C SER A 696 13.38 3.80 -13.21
N THR A 697 13.66 5.09 -13.09
CA THR A 697 14.33 5.90 -14.10
C THR A 697 15.48 6.72 -13.52
N ARG A 698 16.42 7.08 -14.38
CA ARG A 698 17.36 8.19 -14.15
C ARG A 698 16.87 9.40 -14.93
N GLY A 699 16.54 10.48 -14.22
CA GLY A 699 16.04 11.70 -14.83
C GLY A 699 17.11 12.53 -15.57
N PRO A 700 16.69 13.40 -16.50
CA PRO A 700 15.33 13.52 -17.01
C PRO A 700 14.96 12.36 -17.95
N ALA A 701 13.78 11.77 -17.74
CA ALA A 701 13.25 10.67 -18.57
C ALA A 701 11.76 10.85 -18.92
N PRO A 702 11.33 12.01 -19.45
CA PRO A 702 9.91 12.34 -19.69
C PRO A 702 9.23 11.50 -20.78
N GLY A 703 9.96 10.64 -21.49
CA GLY A 703 9.45 9.65 -22.44
C GLY A 703 9.45 8.21 -21.91
N ALA A 704 9.83 7.96 -20.65
CA ALA A 704 9.80 6.61 -20.08
C ALA A 704 8.37 6.15 -19.77
N ILE A 705 7.94 5.06 -20.41
CA ILE A 705 6.94 4.15 -19.82
C ILE A 705 7.74 3.18 -18.95
N ILE A 706 7.58 3.16 -17.62
CA ILE A 706 8.52 2.37 -16.80
C ILE A 706 8.26 0.86 -16.97
N VAL A 707 6.99 0.45 -16.93
CA VAL A 707 6.56 -0.93 -17.22
C VAL A 707 5.39 -0.95 -18.22
N GLU A 708 5.62 -1.48 -19.42
CA GLU A 708 4.58 -1.82 -20.41
C GLU A 708 4.26 -3.31 -20.28
N TRP A 709 3.05 -3.66 -19.84
CA TRP A 709 2.63 -5.03 -19.58
C TRP A 709 1.63 -5.50 -20.65
N ASN A 710 2.11 -6.39 -21.53
CA ASN A 710 1.33 -6.92 -22.66
C ASN A 710 0.86 -8.36 -22.46
N ILE A 711 1.61 -9.15 -21.70
CA ILE A 711 1.41 -10.59 -21.65
C ILE A 711 0.06 -10.97 -21.03
N ARG A 712 -0.55 -12.02 -21.60
CA ARG A 712 -1.73 -12.70 -21.05
C ARG A 712 -1.32 -13.96 -20.28
N GLU A 713 -2.12 -14.34 -19.29
CA GLU A 713 -1.96 -15.59 -18.56
C GLU A 713 -2.04 -16.80 -19.49
N GLN A 714 -1.35 -17.87 -19.14
CA GLN A 714 -1.44 -19.14 -19.85
C GLN A 714 -2.85 -19.73 -19.71
N GLU A 715 -3.43 -20.15 -20.84
CA GLU A 715 -4.75 -20.80 -20.88
C GLU A 715 -4.84 -21.96 -19.87
N GLY A 716 -5.87 -21.94 -19.02
CA GLY A 716 -6.09 -22.94 -17.95
C GLY A 716 -5.27 -22.71 -16.67
N SER A 717 -4.50 -21.62 -16.56
CA SER A 717 -3.69 -21.28 -15.39
C SER A 717 -3.91 -19.82 -14.96
N GLN A 718 -5.00 -19.57 -14.23
CA GLN A 718 -5.30 -18.25 -13.64
C GLN A 718 -4.10 -17.69 -12.86
N GLY A 719 -3.82 -16.41 -13.03
CA GLY A 719 -2.74 -15.70 -12.34
C GLY A 719 -1.35 -16.25 -12.67
N SER A 720 -1.17 -16.84 -13.85
CA SER A 720 0.16 -17.28 -14.33
C SER A 720 1.00 -16.14 -14.93
N ALA A 721 0.38 -15.02 -15.31
CA ALA A 721 1.06 -13.75 -15.60
C ALA A 721 0.95 -12.83 -14.37
N ALA A 722 2.03 -12.70 -13.60
CA ALA A 722 1.96 -12.22 -12.22
C ALA A 722 3.25 -11.58 -11.67
N ILE A 723 3.08 -10.69 -10.70
CA ILE A 723 4.15 -9.96 -10.02
C ILE A 723 3.81 -9.70 -8.54
N TRP A 724 4.80 -9.89 -7.65
CA TRP A 724 4.66 -9.78 -6.19
C TRP A 724 5.78 -8.93 -5.59
N ASP A 725 5.47 -8.16 -4.55
CA ASP A 725 6.48 -7.50 -3.70
C ASP A 725 7.56 -6.76 -4.50
N SER A 726 7.08 -6.07 -5.54
CA SER A 726 7.90 -5.40 -6.55
C SER A 726 7.25 -4.08 -6.90
N HIS A 727 8.06 -3.03 -6.99
CA HIS A 727 7.57 -1.66 -6.88
C HIS A 727 8.12 -0.79 -8.02
N ILE A 728 7.42 0.29 -8.35
CA ILE A 728 7.89 1.32 -9.27
C ILE A 728 8.20 2.55 -8.41
N ARG A 729 9.50 2.92 -8.33
CA ARG A 729 9.98 3.99 -7.45
C ARG A 729 10.67 5.06 -8.29
N VAL A 730 10.14 6.28 -8.29
CA VAL A 730 10.43 7.28 -9.34
C VAL A 730 10.95 8.58 -8.72
N GLY A 731 12.26 8.81 -8.81
CA GLY A 731 12.95 9.91 -8.13
C GLY A 731 13.15 9.67 -6.62
N GLY A 732 13.68 10.68 -5.91
CA GLY A 732 13.76 10.70 -4.44
C GLY A 732 14.69 9.67 -3.80
N PHE A 733 15.64 9.09 -4.52
CA PHE A 733 16.67 8.22 -3.93
C PHE A 733 17.99 8.26 -4.70
N ALA A 734 19.04 7.71 -4.10
CA ALA A 734 20.40 7.75 -4.63
C ALA A 734 20.50 7.24 -6.10
N GLY A 735 21.17 8.03 -6.94
CA GLY A 735 21.51 7.66 -8.33
C GLY A 735 20.41 7.88 -9.37
N THR A 736 19.20 8.26 -8.96
CA THR A 736 18.09 8.65 -9.85
C THR A 736 18.33 9.95 -10.63
N ASN A 737 19.31 10.77 -10.22
CA ASN A 737 19.52 12.15 -10.67
C ASN A 737 18.33 13.10 -10.37
N LEU A 738 17.37 12.66 -9.56
CA LEU A 738 16.08 13.29 -9.26
C LEU A 738 15.93 13.46 -7.74
N GLN A 739 16.91 14.13 -7.14
CA GLN A 739 17.11 14.22 -5.69
C GLN A 739 16.91 15.67 -5.20
N ALA A 740 16.86 15.85 -3.88
CA ALA A 740 16.62 17.17 -3.27
C ALA A 740 17.68 18.24 -3.64
N ASP A 741 18.88 17.84 -4.11
CA ASP A 741 19.89 18.76 -4.66
C ASP A 741 19.42 19.56 -5.89
N LYS A 742 18.44 19.02 -6.63
CA LYS A 742 17.90 19.58 -7.88
C LYS A 742 16.42 19.89 -7.81
N CYS A 743 15.66 19.04 -7.11
CA CYS A 743 14.20 19.00 -7.20
C CYS A 743 13.50 19.34 -5.87
N ALA A 744 14.19 19.86 -4.84
CA ALA A 744 13.57 20.23 -3.57
C ALA A 744 12.34 21.16 -3.72
N ARG A 745 11.39 21.04 -2.78
CA ARG A 745 10.12 21.77 -2.68
C ARG A 745 10.24 23.27 -3.00
N GLU A 746 11.29 23.90 -2.52
CA GLU A 746 11.57 25.34 -2.61
C GLU A 746 11.97 25.79 -4.03
N GLN A 747 12.36 24.86 -4.91
CA GLN A 747 12.70 25.17 -6.30
C GLN A 747 11.44 25.31 -7.17
N PRO A 748 11.50 26.12 -8.24
CA PRO A 748 10.51 26.07 -9.31
C PRO A 748 10.43 24.68 -9.95
N LEU A 749 9.27 24.33 -10.51
CA LEU A 749 9.15 23.12 -11.34
C LEU A 749 10.14 23.19 -12.51
N ASN A 750 10.96 22.15 -12.67
CA ASN A 750 12.02 22.09 -13.68
C ASN A 750 11.85 20.86 -14.57
N ASN A 751 12.13 21.00 -15.88
CA ASN A 751 12.11 19.87 -16.81
C ASN A 751 13.20 18.83 -16.51
N ASP A 752 14.31 19.22 -15.86
CA ASP A 752 15.32 18.27 -15.36
C ASP A 752 14.73 17.30 -14.31
N CYS A 753 13.64 17.68 -13.64
CA CYS A 753 12.92 16.88 -12.65
C CYS A 753 11.79 16.01 -13.25
N ARG A 754 11.69 15.92 -14.59
CA ARG A 754 10.73 15.01 -15.24
C ARG A 754 11.24 13.57 -15.25
N ALA A 755 10.48 12.68 -14.64
CA ALA A 755 10.96 11.36 -14.28
C ALA A 755 10.35 10.22 -15.11
N SER A 756 9.10 10.35 -15.55
CA SER A 756 8.45 9.38 -16.45
C SER A 756 7.25 9.97 -17.18
N PHE A 757 6.90 9.36 -18.30
CA PHE A 757 5.66 9.61 -19.03
C PHE A 757 4.46 8.91 -18.37
N LEU A 758 4.67 7.64 -18.00
CA LEU A 758 3.69 6.71 -17.42
C LEU A 758 4.42 5.63 -16.61
N ASN A 759 3.97 5.33 -15.40
CA ASN A 759 4.65 4.35 -14.56
C ASN A 759 4.29 2.90 -14.94
N LEU A 760 3.01 2.55 -14.99
CA LEU A 760 2.54 1.21 -15.38
C LEU A 760 1.45 1.27 -16.44
N HIS A 761 1.58 0.46 -17.49
CA HIS A 761 0.61 0.33 -18.58
C HIS A 761 0.19 -1.13 -18.75
N LEU A 762 -1.04 -1.49 -18.36
CA LEU A 762 -1.63 -2.80 -18.67
C LEU A 762 -2.37 -2.69 -20.02
N THR A 763 -1.77 -3.19 -21.10
CA THR A 763 -2.26 -2.94 -22.48
C THR A 763 -3.47 -3.82 -22.84
N THR A 764 -4.14 -3.51 -23.96
CA THR A 764 -5.48 -4.01 -24.31
C THR A 764 -5.69 -5.53 -24.23
N ASN A 765 -4.67 -6.32 -24.59
CA ASN A 765 -4.76 -7.80 -24.63
C ASN A 765 -4.26 -8.50 -23.36
N SER A 766 -3.71 -7.73 -22.41
CA SER A 766 -3.00 -8.24 -21.25
C SER A 766 -3.92 -8.87 -20.20
N SER A 767 -3.32 -9.55 -19.24
CA SER A 767 -3.93 -9.91 -17.94
C SER A 767 -2.84 -9.91 -16.89
N ALA A 768 -3.14 -9.55 -15.64
CA ALA A 768 -2.14 -9.45 -14.60
C ALA A 768 -2.66 -9.85 -13.22
N TYR A 769 -1.84 -10.56 -12.45
CA TYR A 769 -1.98 -10.66 -11.00
C TYR A 769 -0.87 -9.85 -10.32
N ILE A 770 -1.24 -8.80 -9.60
CA ILE A 770 -0.32 -7.83 -8.99
C ILE A 770 -0.54 -7.83 -7.48
N GLU A 771 0.52 -7.93 -6.68
CA GLU A 771 0.41 -8.03 -5.22
C GLU A 771 1.56 -7.29 -4.51
N ASN A 772 1.23 -6.44 -3.53
CA ASN A 772 2.15 -5.52 -2.85
C ASN A 772 2.97 -4.62 -3.80
N MET A 773 2.34 -4.14 -4.88
CA MET A 773 2.97 -3.18 -5.80
C MET A 773 2.69 -1.75 -5.35
N TRP A 774 3.77 -0.99 -5.15
CA TRP A 774 3.72 0.44 -4.89
C TRP A 774 4.23 1.19 -6.12
N VAL A 775 3.50 2.19 -6.60
CA VAL A 775 3.84 3.02 -7.76
C VAL A 775 4.00 4.47 -7.29
N TRP A 776 5.19 4.79 -6.78
CA TRP A 776 5.49 6.04 -6.09
C TRP A 776 6.32 6.98 -6.96
N THR A 777 5.77 8.16 -7.24
CA THR A 777 6.53 9.33 -7.68
C THR A 777 6.97 10.10 -6.44
N ALA A 778 8.27 10.33 -6.25
CA ALA A 778 8.76 10.81 -4.97
C ALA A 778 8.19 12.18 -4.57
N ASP A 779 7.64 12.23 -3.36
CA ASP A 779 7.22 13.45 -2.67
C ASP A 779 8.32 14.00 -1.74
N HIS A 780 9.26 13.15 -1.30
CA HIS A 780 10.44 13.47 -0.51
C HIS A 780 11.66 12.61 -0.89
N ASP A 781 12.86 13.03 -0.48
CA ASP A 781 14.10 12.27 -0.72
C ASP A 781 14.41 11.29 0.43
N LEU A 782 14.80 10.07 0.10
CA LEU A 782 15.11 8.99 1.04
C LEU A 782 16.58 8.93 1.46
N ASP A 783 17.50 9.51 0.69
CA ASP A 783 18.96 9.38 0.88
C ASP A 783 19.71 10.73 0.96
N TYR A 784 19.14 11.84 0.50
CA TYR A 784 19.83 13.13 0.41
C TYR A 784 19.53 14.09 1.57
N GLY A 785 20.58 14.44 2.33
CA GLY A 785 20.54 15.50 3.33
C GLY A 785 19.46 15.29 4.40
N ASP A 786 18.72 16.34 4.73
CA ASP A 786 17.65 16.33 5.73
C ASP A 786 16.31 15.76 5.19
N ARG A 787 16.33 15.03 4.06
CA ARG A 787 15.15 14.37 3.44
C ARG A 787 13.98 15.31 3.13
N ALA A 788 14.34 16.44 2.53
CA ALA A 788 13.38 17.46 2.11
C ALA A 788 12.35 16.90 1.12
N GLN A 789 11.16 17.50 1.12
CA GLN A 789 10.15 17.30 0.09
C GLN A 789 10.68 17.72 -1.29
N VAL A 790 10.20 17.09 -2.36
CA VAL A 790 10.63 17.31 -3.75
C VAL A 790 9.46 17.51 -4.71
N ASN A 791 9.74 18.15 -5.86
CA ASN A 791 8.87 18.41 -6.99
C ASN A 791 9.21 17.44 -8.15
N ILE A 792 8.93 16.14 -8.03
CA ILE A 792 9.18 15.18 -9.13
C ILE A 792 7.99 15.17 -10.11
N LEU A 793 8.29 15.27 -11.40
CA LEU A 793 7.28 15.40 -12.45
C LEU A 793 7.09 14.08 -13.22
N THR A 794 6.10 13.29 -12.77
CA THR A 794 5.58 12.10 -13.48
C THR A 794 4.25 12.44 -14.12
N GLY A 795 4.07 12.16 -15.41
CA GLY A 795 2.80 12.44 -16.09
C GLY A 795 1.63 11.62 -15.52
N ARG A 796 1.79 10.29 -15.45
CA ARG A 796 0.71 9.31 -15.26
C ARG A 796 1.14 8.14 -14.36
N GLY A 797 0.26 7.70 -13.46
CA GLY A 797 0.49 6.55 -12.59
C GLY A 797 0.27 5.22 -13.32
N ILE A 798 -0.94 4.67 -13.20
CA ILE A 798 -1.32 3.35 -13.74
C ILE A 798 -2.44 3.52 -14.77
N LEU A 799 -2.18 3.07 -16.01
CA LEU A 799 -3.16 2.97 -17.10
C LEU A 799 -3.57 1.50 -17.28
N VAL A 800 -4.87 1.21 -17.26
CA VAL A 800 -5.42 -0.14 -17.42
C VAL A 800 -6.41 -0.17 -18.59
N GLU A 801 -6.02 -0.84 -19.66
CA GLU A 801 -6.82 -0.99 -20.89
C GLU A 801 -7.24 -2.43 -21.20
N SER A 802 -6.91 -3.40 -20.32
CA SER A 802 -7.18 -4.83 -20.54
C SER A 802 -8.67 -5.08 -20.84
N ALA A 803 -8.99 -5.30 -22.12
CA ALA A 803 -10.37 -5.34 -22.63
C ALA A 803 -11.03 -6.72 -22.46
N GLU A 804 -10.25 -7.74 -22.08
CA GLU A 804 -10.76 -9.06 -21.69
C GLU A 804 -10.57 -9.36 -20.19
N GLY A 805 -9.60 -8.71 -19.53
CA GLY A 805 -9.08 -9.14 -18.23
C GLY A 805 -8.57 -10.59 -18.28
N PRO A 806 -8.47 -11.30 -17.15
CA PRO A 806 -8.65 -10.79 -15.80
C PRO A 806 -7.48 -9.89 -15.36
N VAL A 807 -7.76 -8.93 -14.49
CA VAL A 807 -6.72 -8.22 -13.73
C VAL A 807 -7.07 -8.28 -12.25
N TRP A 808 -6.11 -8.66 -11.41
CA TRP A 808 -6.20 -8.58 -9.95
C TRP A 808 -5.07 -7.70 -9.42
N MET A 809 -5.37 -6.78 -8.52
CA MET A 809 -4.39 -5.96 -7.82
C MET A 809 -4.66 -6.00 -6.30
N TYR A 810 -3.76 -6.61 -5.52
CA TYR A 810 -3.90 -6.78 -4.07
C TYR A 810 -2.90 -5.92 -3.29
N GLY A 811 -3.39 -5.09 -2.35
CA GLY A 811 -2.57 -4.26 -1.47
C GLY A 811 -1.64 -3.31 -2.24
N GLY A 812 -2.20 -2.52 -3.16
CA GLY A 812 -1.43 -1.66 -4.06
C GLY A 812 -1.73 -0.18 -3.89
N ALA A 813 -0.74 0.65 -4.22
CA ALA A 813 -0.86 2.10 -4.18
C ALA A 813 -0.22 2.76 -5.42
N SER A 814 -0.76 3.89 -5.84
CA SER A 814 -0.22 4.73 -6.93
C SER A 814 -0.33 6.20 -6.54
N GLU A 815 0.77 6.94 -6.60
CA GLU A 815 0.86 8.23 -5.90
C GLU A 815 1.64 9.30 -6.68
N HIS A 816 1.23 10.55 -6.43
CA HIS A 816 1.91 11.80 -6.81
C HIS A 816 2.20 12.00 -8.31
N SER A 817 1.46 11.31 -9.19
CA SER A 817 1.47 11.58 -10.64
C SER A 817 0.58 12.79 -10.98
N ILE A 818 0.94 13.55 -12.03
CA ILE A 818 0.32 14.85 -12.36
C ILE A 818 -1.13 14.73 -12.82
N LEU A 819 -1.45 13.79 -13.72
CA LEU A 819 -2.78 13.67 -14.33
C LEU A 819 -3.71 12.70 -13.58
N TYR A 820 -3.23 11.50 -13.28
CA TYR A 820 -4.00 10.48 -12.57
C TYR A 820 -3.11 9.45 -11.90
N GLN A 821 -3.59 8.86 -10.82
CA GLN A 821 -2.93 7.71 -10.19
C GLN A 821 -3.42 6.38 -10.80
N TYR A 822 -4.71 6.25 -11.11
CA TYR A 822 -5.32 5.15 -11.86
C TYR A 822 -6.24 5.68 -12.98
N ASN A 823 -6.13 5.13 -14.19
CA ASN A 823 -7.05 5.37 -15.31
C ASN A 823 -7.43 4.01 -15.91
N ILE A 824 -8.65 3.54 -15.61
CA ILE A 824 -9.20 2.28 -16.09
C ILE A 824 -10.15 2.62 -17.24
N VAL A 825 -9.82 2.21 -18.48
CA VAL A 825 -10.49 2.70 -19.68
C VAL A 825 -10.58 1.64 -20.76
N ASN A 826 -11.77 1.48 -21.38
CA ASN A 826 -12.08 0.41 -22.33
C ASN A 826 -11.85 -1.02 -21.77
N ALA A 827 -11.79 -1.16 -20.44
CA ALA A 827 -11.32 -2.37 -19.76
C ALA A 827 -12.47 -3.29 -19.32
N ASN A 828 -12.13 -4.55 -19.03
CA ASN A 828 -13.08 -5.57 -18.60
C ASN A 828 -12.47 -6.51 -17.56
N ASN A 829 -13.28 -7.01 -16.63
CA ASN A 829 -12.90 -7.99 -15.60
C ASN A 829 -11.67 -7.53 -14.79
N ILE A 830 -11.81 -6.40 -14.09
CA ILE A 830 -10.76 -5.79 -13.27
C ILE A 830 -11.16 -5.84 -11.79
N PHE A 831 -10.28 -6.37 -10.93
CA PHE A 831 -10.46 -6.41 -9.47
C PHE A 831 -9.27 -5.73 -8.78
N ILE A 832 -9.53 -4.80 -7.85
CA ILE A 832 -8.50 -4.10 -7.08
C ILE A 832 -8.91 -4.06 -5.60
N SER A 833 -8.04 -4.49 -4.68
CA SER A 833 -8.33 -4.47 -3.24
C SER A 833 -7.09 -4.36 -2.34
N LEU A 834 -6.92 -3.32 -1.53
CA LEU A 834 -7.47 -1.97 -1.70
C LEU A 834 -6.61 -1.15 -2.67
N ALA A 835 -7.18 -0.08 -3.23
CA ALA A 835 -6.45 0.94 -3.98
C ALA A 835 -6.14 2.14 -3.07
N GLN A 836 -4.87 2.52 -2.92
CA GLN A 836 -4.50 3.74 -2.19
C GLN A 836 -3.86 4.76 -3.15
N THR A 837 -4.17 6.04 -2.97
CA THR A 837 -3.61 7.13 -3.79
C THR A 837 -3.44 8.44 -3.03
N GLU A 838 -2.34 9.12 -3.31
CA GLU A 838 -2.11 10.51 -2.93
C GLU A 838 -1.91 11.44 -4.14
N THR A 839 -2.38 12.68 -3.99
CA THR A 839 -2.18 13.75 -4.98
C THR A 839 -0.76 14.31 -4.88
N ALA A 840 -0.20 14.83 -5.98
CA ALA A 840 1.13 15.44 -5.98
C ALA A 840 1.17 16.75 -5.17
N TYR A 841 2.00 16.83 -4.12
CA TYR A 841 1.92 17.89 -3.10
C TYR A 841 2.16 19.32 -3.63
N PHE A 842 2.92 19.45 -4.71
CA PHE A 842 3.18 20.74 -5.35
C PHE A 842 1.97 21.30 -6.11
N GLN A 843 0.99 20.46 -6.49
CA GLN A 843 -0.19 20.93 -7.19
C GLN A 843 -1.01 21.83 -6.27
N GLY A 844 -1.25 23.06 -6.73
CA GLY A 844 -1.93 24.02 -5.88
C GLY A 844 -2.28 25.35 -6.51
N LYS A 845 -2.93 26.17 -5.69
CA LYS A 845 -3.04 27.61 -5.88
C LYS A 845 -1.66 28.24 -6.05
N GLY A 846 -1.51 28.99 -7.14
CA GLY A 846 -0.24 29.64 -7.50
C GLY A 846 0.73 28.75 -8.28
N ARG A 847 0.34 27.52 -8.62
CA ARG A 847 0.98 26.69 -9.65
C ARG A 847 0.09 26.64 -10.90
N GLU A 848 0.61 26.05 -11.97
CA GLU A 848 -0.18 25.73 -13.15
C GLU A 848 -1.22 24.64 -12.84
N VAL A 849 -2.19 24.46 -13.72
CA VAL A 849 -3.17 23.38 -13.62
C VAL A 849 -2.59 22.05 -14.12
N ALA A 850 -3.12 20.91 -13.68
CA ALA A 850 -2.54 19.60 -14.03
C ALA A 850 -2.39 19.37 -15.54
N SER A 851 -3.37 19.80 -16.35
CA SER A 851 -3.32 19.73 -17.83
C SER A 851 -2.41 20.78 -18.51
N ALA A 852 -1.69 21.60 -17.74
CA ALA A 852 -0.67 22.54 -18.19
C ALA A 852 0.73 22.19 -17.63
N GLU A 853 0.80 21.61 -16.42
CA GLU A 853 1.99 20.93 -15.90
C GLU A 853 2.38 19.74 -16.80
N GLU A 854 1.40 18.94 -17.21
CA GLU A 854 1.55 17.90 -18.25
C GLU A 854 0.73 18.29 -19.49
N ALA A 855 1.24 19.28 -20.24
CA ALA A 855 0.57 19.86 -21.40
C ALA A 855 0.39 18.92 -22.62
N LEU A 856 0.94 17.71 -22.57
CA LEU A 856 0.74 16.67 -23.59
C LEU A 856 -0.51 15.84 -23.24
N PHE A 857 -1.68 16.33 -23.61
CA PHE A 857 -2.88 15.49 -23.73
C PHE A 857 -2.69 14.55 -24.93
N ILE A 858 -2.61 13.24 -24.67
CA ILE A 858 -2.46 12.23 -25.73
C ILE A 858 -3.66 11.30 -25.72
N GLU A 859 -4.52 11.45 -26.73
CA GLU A 859 -5.74 10.64 -26.94
C GLU A 859 -5.43 9.13 -26.96
N THR A 860 -4.26 8.73 -27.45
CA THR A 860 -3.74 7.35 -27.50
C THR A 860 -3.46 6.73 -26.12
N TYR A 861 -3.25 7.53 -25.08
CA TYR A 861 -3.14 7.06 -23.68
C TYR A 861 -4.39 7.38 -22.85
N HIS A 862 -5.47 7.79 -23.54
CA HIS A 862 -6.79 8.02 -22.98
C HIS A 862 -6.81 8.93 -21.74
N ASP A 863 -5.98 9.98 -21.77
CA ASP A 863 -5.83 10.97 -20.71
C ASP A 863 -7.17 11.61 -20.32
N PRO A 864 -7.38 11.95 -19.03
CA PRO A 864 -8.55 12.71 -18.60
C PRO A 864 -8.50 14.14 -19.18
N ASN A 865 -9.50 14.52 -19.96
CA ASN A 865 -9.53 15.82 -20.64
C ASN A 865 -10.00 16.95 -19.70
N PHE A 866 -9.11 17.41 -18.82
CA PHE A 866 -9.38 18.51 -17.89
C PHE A 866 -9.60 19.88 -18.58
N ASN A 867 -9.23 20.03 -19.85
CA ASN A 867 -9.26 21.30 -20.58
C ASN A 867 -10.66 21.71 -21.08
N LEU A 868 -11.65 20.82 -21.03
CA LEU A 868 -13.03 21.11 -21.42
C LEU A 868 -13.86 21.52 -20.20
N SER A 869 -14.60 22.63 -20.29
CA SER A 869 -15.62 22.93 -19.28
C SER A 869 -16.91 22.11 -19.48
N SER A 870 -17.74 22.02 -18.46
CA SER A 870 -19.09 21.43 -18.53
C SER A 870 -20.04 22.16 -19.51
N ALA A 871 -19.70 23.40 -19.90
CA ALA A 871 -20.37 24.15 -20.97
C ALA A 871 -19.87 23.77 -22.39
N GLN A 872 -18.75 23.04 -22.50
CA GLN A 872 -18.17 22.55 -23.75
C GLN A 872 -18.40 21.04 -23.95
N SER A 873 -18.46 20.24 -22.88
CA SER A 873 -18.89 18.84 -22.93
C SER A 873 -19.73 18.49 -21.70
N SER A 874 -20.88 17.84 -21.90
CA SER A 874 -21.74 17.35 -20.82
C SER A 874 -21.15 16.20 -20.00
N SER A 875 -20.09 15.53 -20.51
CA SER A 875 -19.31 14.56 -19.74
C SER A 875 -18.19 15.19 -18.92
N SER A 876 -17.89 16.48 -19.10
CA SER A 876 -16.90 17.18 -18.28
C SER A 876 -17.52 17.73 -16.98
N PRO A 877 -16.92 17.48 -15.81
CA PRO A 877 -17.39 18.06 -14.54
C PRO A 877 -16.79 19.45 -14.26
N PHE A 878 -15.77 19.88 -15.02
CA PHE A 878 -15.02 21.10 -14.73
C PHE A 878 -15.82 22.36 -15.05
N GLN A 879 -16.12 23.19 -14.05
CA GLN A 879 -16.83 24.46 -14.27
C GLN A 879 -15.87 25.53 -14.81
N ASN A 880 -14.64 25.54 -14.30
CA ASN A 880 -13.54 26.36 -14.78
C ASN A 880 -12.27 25.48 -14.93
N PRO A 881 -11.94 25.00 -16.14
CA PRO A 881 -10.70 24.28 -16.44
C PRO A 881 -9.39 24.98 -16.03
N SER A 882 -9.43 26.31 -15.85
CA SER A 882 -8.29 27.12 -15.39
C SER A 882 -8.31 27.41 -13.88
N ASP A 883 -9.23 26.80 -13.12
CA ASP A 883 -9.18 26.83 -11.66
C ASP A 883 -8.29 25.67 -11.15
N PRO A 884 -7.16 25.96 -10.47
CA PRO A 884 -6.34 24.91 -9.89
C PRO A 884 -7.13 24.04 -8.89
N TYR A 885 -8.14 24.55 -8.17
CA TYR A 885 -8.93 23.73 -7.24
C TYR A 885 -9.75 22.64 -7.96
N GLU A 886 -10.12 22.85 -9.23
CA GLU A 886 -10.82 21.84 -10.04
C GLU A 886 -9.88 20.97 -10.87
N ASN A 887 -8.80 21.52 -11.44
CA ASN A 887 -7.90 20.84 -12.37
C ASN A 887 -6.62 20.34 -11.65
N ARG A 888 -6.78 19.19 -10.99
CA ARG A 888 -5.79 18.43 -10.20
C ARG A 888 -5.63 17.02 -10.73
N GLY A 889 -4.52 16.36 -10.38
CA GLY A 889 -4.38 14.92 -10.54
C GLY A 889 -5.45 14.16 -9.75
N ILE A 890 -6.18 13.27 -10.42
CA ILE A 890 -7.25 12.46 -9.80
C ILE A 890 -6.73 11.13 -9.28
N ALA A 891 -7.36 10.58 -8.25
CA ALA A 891 -7.01 9.25 -7.74
C ALA A 891 -7.32 8.18 -8.78
N MET A 892 -8.57 8.14 -9.23
CA MET A 892 -9.05 7.10 -10.12
C MET A 892 -10.06 7.64 -11.13
N ARG A 893 -9.89 7.22 -12.38
CA ARG A 893 -10.91 7.30 -13.42
C ARG A 893 -11.32 5.90 -13.85
N ILE A 894 -12.62 5.67 -14.01
CA ILE A 894 -13.17 4.46 -14.65
C ILE A 894 -14.06 4.91 -15.80
N ALA A 895 -13.69 4.59 -17.04
CA ALA A 895 -14.34 5.10 -18.24
C ALA A 895 -14.64 4.01 -19.27
N ASN A 896 -15.87 3.98 -19.83
CA ASN A 896 -16.27 3.01 -20.88
C ASN A 896 -15.79 1.56 -20.59
N SER A 897 -15.95 1.11 -19.34
CA SER A 897 -15.36 -0.14 -18.82
C SER A 897 -16.43 -0.96 -18.11
N THR A 898 -16.28 -2.30 -18.10
CA THR A 898 -17.28 -3.23 -17.54
C THR A 898 -16.67 -4.22 -16.57
N ASN A 899 -17.47 -4.73 -15.62
CA ASN A 899 -17.01 -5.70 -14.61
C ASN A 899 -15.75 -5.22 -13.87
N VAL A 900 -15.80 -3.99 -13.34
CA VAL A 900 -14.71 -3.37 -12.57
C VAL A 900 -15.11 -3.30 -11.10
N PHE A 901 -14.29 -3.88 -10.22
CA PHE A 901 -14.58 -4.05 -8.81
C PHE A 901 -13.45 -3.46 -7.97
N ILE A 902 -13.72 -2.33 -7.31
CA ILE A 902 -12.80 -1.68 -6.38
C ILE A 902 -13.25 -2.04 -4.96
N TYR A 903 -12.54 -2.98 -4.33
CA TYR A 903 -12.83 -3.52 -3.01
C TYR A 903 -11.94 -2.82 -1.97
N GLY A 904 -12.37 -1.65 -1.51
CA GLY A 904 -11.61 -0.76 -0.66
C GLY A 904 -10.82 0.26 -1.47
N ALA A 905 -10.99 1.54 -1.12
CA ALA A 905 -10.23 2.64 -1.67
C ALA A 905 -9.85 3.65 -0.59
N GLY A 906 -8.65 4.22 -0.68
CA GLY A 906 -8.15 5.30 0.17
C GLY A 906 -7.55 6.40 -0.70
N PHE A 907 -8.33 7.45 -0.98
CA PHE A 907 -7.99 8.46 -1.97
C PHE A 907 -7.81 9.85 -1.32
N TYR A 908 -6.58 10.34 -1.24
CA TYR A 908 -6.21 11.44 -0.37
C TYR A 908 -5.62 12.66 -1.12
N SER A 909 -5.93 13.85 -0.62
CA SER A 909 -5.39 15.12 -1.11
C SER A 909 -4.99 16.00 0.09
N PHE A 910 -3.72 15.91 0.49
CA PHE A 910 -3.20 16.50 1.73
C PHE A 910 -2.74 17.95 1.62
N PHE A 911 -2.70 18.54 0.41
CA PHE A 911 -2.04 19.83 0.18
C PHE A 911 -2.70 20.66 -0.94
N ASP A 912 -2.56 21.98 -0.84
CA ASP A 912 -2.73 22.96 -1.93
C ASP A 912 -1.39 23.70 -2.13
N ASN A 913 -0.49 23.18 -2.99
CA ASN A 913 0.90 23.65 -3.16
C ASN A 913 1.67 23.67 -1.83
N TYR A 914 1.72 22.49 -1.20
CA TYR A 914 2.29 22.24 0.11
C TYR A 914 1.72 23.04 1.30
N ASP A 915 0.54 23.67 1.18
CA ASP A 915 -0.25 24.19 2.32
C ASP A 915 -1.31 23.16 2.74
N GLN A 916 -1.37 22.81 4.03
CA GLN A 916 -2.34 21.84 4.58
C GLN A 916 -3.60 22.48 5.19
N SER A 917 -3.72 23.82 5.19
CA SER A 917 -4.80 24.54 5.88
C SER A 917 -6.23 24.20 5.39
N GLN A 918 -6.34 23.53 4.23
CA GLN A 918 -7.60 23.13 3.62
C GLN A 918 -8.00 21.66 3.87
N VAL A 919 -7.11 20.81 4.43
CA VAL A 919 -7.39 19.38 4.65
C VAL A 919 -8.56 19.19 5.62
N SER A 920 -8.52 19.88 6.76
CA SER A 920 -9.56 19.82 7.79
C SER A 920 -10.91 20.38 7.29
N ALA A 921 -10.88 21.33 6.36
CA ALA A 921 -12.05 21.87 5.68
C ALA A 921 -12.60 20.96 4.57
N ARG A 922 -11.87 19.90 4.17
CA ARG A 922 -12.11 19.08 2.97
C ARG A 922 -12.10 19.90 1.67
N ARG A 923 -11.07 20.75 1.52
CA ARG A 923 -10.93 21.75 0.44
C ARG A 923 -9.53 21.82 -0.21
N SER A 924 -8.69 20.80 -0.05
CA SER A 924 -7.41 20.72 -0.79
C SER A 924 -7.67 20.57 -2.31
N GLN A 925 -8.70 19.81 -2.65
CA GLN A 925 -9.05 19.44 -4.02
C GLN A 925 -10.56 19.23 -4.17
N LYS A 926 -11.11 19.57 -5.34
CA LYS A 926 -12.55 19.45 -5.56
C LYS A 926 -13.03 18.01 -5.75
N ARG A 927 -12.34 17.20 -6.57
CA ARG A 927 -12.80 15.87 -7.05
C ARG A 927 -11.68 14.84 -7.03
N ILE A 928 -12.00 13.57 -6.78
CA ILE A 928 -10.98 12.52 -6.63
C ILE A 928 -11.27 11.19 -7.37
N LEU A 929 -12.51 10.70 -7.37
CA LEU A 929 -12.97 9.58 -8.20
C LEU A 929 -13.90 10.08 -9.31
N TRP A 930 -13.60 9.72 -10.56
CA TRP A 930 -14.39 10.07 -11.74
C TRP A 930 -14.84 8.82 -12.50
N LEU A 931 -16.14 8.63 -12.58
CA LEU A 931 -16.80 7.53 -13.30
C LEU A 931 -17.41 8.15 -14.56
N GLN A 932 -17.14 7.61 -15.75
CA GLN A 932 -17.45 8.29 -17.02
C GLN A 932 -17.96 7.33 -18.09
N ASP A 933 -19.03 7.70 -18.80
CA ASP A 933 -19.53 6.98 -19.97
C ASP A 933 -19.69 5.46 -19.69
N LEU A 934 -20.32 5.13 -18.55
CA LEU A 934 -20.62 3.76 -18.14
C LEU A 934 -22.05 3.38 -18.55
N ASP A 935 -22.20 2.26 -19.27
CA ASP A 935 -23.51 1.70 -19.60
C ASP A 935 -24.27 1.22 -18.35
N ASP A 936 -25.61 1.27 -18.38
CA ASP A 936 -26.50 0.87 -17.28
C ASP A 936 -26.16 -0.51 -16.68
N ASP A 937 -25.84 -1.51 -17.53
CA ASP A 937 -25.53 -2.89 -17.11
C ASP A 937 -24.01 -3.19 -16.99
N ALA A 938 -23.16 -2.15 -16.97
CA ALA A 938 -21.69 -2.28 -16.95
C ALA A 938 -21.11 -3.02 -15.73
N ASN A 939 -21.88 -3.26 -14.66
CA ASN A 939 -21.46 -4.05 -13.50
C ASN A 939 -20.18 -3.50 -12.82
N VAL A 940 -20.14 -2.17 -12.60
CA VAL A 940 -19.04 -1.46 -11.92
C VAL A 940 -19.41 -1.19 -10.46
N TRP A 941 -18.48 -1.47 -9.55
CA TRP A 941 -18.66 -1.41 -8.10
C TRP A 941 -17.45 -0.77 -7.41
N VAL A 942 -17.71 0.12 -6.45
CA VAL A 942 -16.70 0.70 -5.55
C VAL A 942 -17.20 0.54 -4.11
N LEU A 943 -16.56 -0.37 -3.37
CA LEU A 943 -16.87 -0.68 -1.97
C LEU A 943 -15.84 -0.01 -1.07
N ASN A 944 -16.27 0.47 0.08
CA ASN A 944 -15.46 1.11 1.11
C ASN A 944 -14.51 2.21 0.57
N LEU A 945 -15.09 3.25 -0.04
CA LEU A 945 -14.37 4.41 -0.56
C LEU A 945 -14.11 5.42 0.57
N ASN A 946 -12.85 5.57 0.94
CA ASN A 946 -12.39 6.52 1.94
C ASN A 946 -11.65 7.68 1.28
N THR A 947 -11.89 8.91 1.75
CA THR A 947 -11.29 10.12 1.19
C THR A 947 -10.78 11.07 2.27
N VAL A 948 -9.77 11.87 1.92
CA VAL A 948 -9.17 12.90 2.80
C VAL A 948 -8.96 14.19 2.00
N GLY A 949 -9.34 15.34 2.56
CA GLY A 949 -9.09 16.66 1.97
C GLY A 949 -9.93 17.04 0.74
N VAL A 950 -10.85 16.17 0.31
CA VAL A 950 -11.63 16.31 -0.93
C VAL A 950 -13.08 16.71 -0.66
N GLU A 951 -13.64 17.62 -1.47
CA GLU A 951 -15.07 18.02 -1.40
C GLU A 951 -16.01 16.98 -2.01
N LYS A 952 -15.74 16.54 -3.25
CA LYS A 952 -16.56 15.62 -4.04
C LYS A 952 -15.90 14.25 -4.11
N MET A 953 -16.43 13.32 -3.33
CA MET A 953 -15.92 11.95 -3.25
C MET A 953 -16.12 11.19 -4.56
N VAL A 954 -17.27 11.36 -5.23
CA VAL A 954 -17.60 10.70 -6.49
C VAL A 954 -18.22 11.68 -7.48
N THR A 955 -17.71 11.67 -8.70
CA THR A 955 -18.24 12.39 -9.87
C THR A 955 -18.65 11.37 -10.93
N VAL A 956 -19.86 11.48 -11.49
CA VAL A 956 -20.37 10.61 -12.56
C VAL A 956 -20.70 11.43 -13.80
N ASP A 957 -20.00 11.16 -14.90
CA ASP A 957 -19.90 12.01 -16.10
C ASP A 957 -19.53 13.45 -15.72
N GLY A 958 -20.31 14.44 -16.14
CA GLY A 958 -20.16 15.85 -15.74
C GLY A 958 -20.86 16.24 -14.44
N GLN A 959 -21.38 15.28 -13.65
CA GLN A 959 -22.14 15.55 -12.43
C GLN A 959 -21.36 15.16 -11.18
N ASP A 960 -21.20 16.10 -10.25
CA ASP A 960 -20.79 15.82 -8.87
C ASP A 960 -21.94 15.08 -8.16
N THR A 961 -21.69 13.85 -7.68
CA THR A 961 -22.73 12.94 -7.18
C THR A 961 -22.67 12.72 -5.67
N VAL A 962 -21.46 12.67 -5.09
CA VAL A 962 -21.26 12.41 -3.66
C VAL A 962 -20.35 13.47 -3.06
N ASP A 963 -20.85 14.14 -2.02
CA ASP A 963 -20.16 15.18 -1.25
C ASP A 963 -19.62 14.61 0.07
N GLU A 964 -18.56 15.20 0.64
CA GLU A 964 -18.05 14.84 1.97
C GLU A 964 -19.07 15.03 3.11
N SER A 965 -20.01 15.96 2.92
CA SER A 965 -20.95 16.40 3.94
C SER A 965 -21.95 15.30 4.30
N GLY A 966 -21.80 14.72 5.48
CA GLY A 966 -22.61 13.60 5.99
C GLY A 966 -21.84 12.29 6.06
N LEU A 967 -20.72 12.16 5.34
CA LEU A 967 -19.92 10.92 5.25
C LEU A 967 -18.68 10.94 6.16
N ARG A 968 -18.55 11.92 7.05
CA ARG A 968 -17.36 12.12 7.91
C ARG A 968 -17.18 10.96 8.89
N ASN A 969 -15.98 10.37 8.88
CA ASN A 969 -15.69 9.14 9.60
C ASN A 969 -14.31 9.23 10.28
N GLY A 970 -14.22 10.06 11.32
CA GLY A 970 -12.96 10.46 11.93
C GLY A 970 -12.22 11.49 11.05
N PHE A 971 -10.94 11.26 10.80
CA PHE A 971 -10.11 12.16 10.00
C PHE A 971 -10.53 12.22 8.52
N GLY A 972 -10.98 11.10 7.96
CA GLY A 972 -11.47 11.00 6.58
C GLY A 972 -12.99 11.10 6.44
N ASN A 973 -13.48 10.74 5.26
CA ASN A 973 -14.90 10.53 4.96
C ASN A 973 -15.08 9.19 4.22
N THR A 974 -16.11 8.40 4.54
CA THR A 974 -16.34 7.04 4.02
C THR A 974 -17.68 6.93 3.28
N LEU A 975 -17.67 6.39 2.06
CA LEU A 975 -18.83 5.88 1.37
C LEU A 975 -18.78 4.34 1.37
N ALA A 976 -19.83 3.67 1.86
CA ALA A 976 -19.80 2.21 2.00
C ALA A 976 -19.90 1.51 0.63
N VAL A 977 -20.81 1.97 -0.24
CA VAL A 977 -21.01 1.40 -1.58
C VAL A 977 -21.36 2.50 -2.59
N TRP A 978 -20.63 2.56 -3.70
CA TRP A 978 -21.15 3.04 -4.98
C TRP A 978 -21.30 1.86 -5.94
N ALA A 979 -22.42 1.78 -6.66
CA ALA A 979 -22.63 0.81 -7.72
C ALA A 979 -23.33 1.48 -8.91
N ASN A 980 -23.09 0.98 -10.13
CA ASN A 980 -23.75 1.51 -11.32
C ASN A 980 -25.27 1.24 -11.30
N GLN A 981 -25.66 0.04 -10.86
CA GLN A 981 -27.03 -0.36 -10.50
C GLN A 981 -26.99 -1.28 -9.28
N LEU A 982 -27.95 -1.13 -8.37
CA LEU A 982 -28.18 -2.04 -7.24
C LEU A 982 -29.39 -2.92 -7.56
N GLN A 983 -29.18 -4.23 -7.68
CA GLN A 983 -30.29 -5.15 -7.98
C GLN A 983 -31.16 -5.38 -6.74
N THR A 984 -32.36 -4.78 -6.74
CA THR A 984 -33.39 -4.86 -5.68
C THR A 984 -34.29 -6.10 -5.80
#